data_AF-V5FMW6-F1
#
_entry.id   AF-V5FMW6-F1
#
_cell.length_a   1.000
_cell.length_b   1.000
_cell.length_c   1.000
_cell.angle_alpha   90.00
_cell.angle_beta   90.00
_cell.angle_gamma   90.00
#
_symmetry.space_group_name_H-M   'P 1'
#
loop_
_entity.id
_entity.type
_entity.pdbx_description
1 polymer ?
#
loop_
_entity_poly.entity_id
_entity_poly.type
_entity_poly.pdbx_seq_one_letter_code
_entity_poly.pdbx_strand_id
1 'polypeptide(L)'
;MCPNPPAQNPLEVDENPSTDTDSAYNESIGSASYVTSLSSSIKNYKYENGRRYHAFHEGAYILPNDEEEQDRMDFLHHIYKLMLDGELNLAPVKDPQRVLDLGTGTGIWAIDFADEHPSAQVIGTDLSPIQPPWVPANCIFEIDDFETPWVFKREFDYIHGREIEGCIADETQLFRQAFENLKSGGYFELQCAYPYWLSDDDTAEKATNAQLWVKHAREASEKFGKSLTNAPTFKDKMKEVGFVDIQEMVYKLPIGSWPKDKKKKEQGKYQLVQQLLGVDSYTPVLFSRVLGWENAEIEVLKAGVRRELSNPAIHIYIPVYFVSPSWQIRDSLKISPLIRSRPFAGRSEPGKVEDKGGSCPHVETSGLDNIQPFNLHLLHTRSYPAKMSLQEVITQTNVSLSATAGDTQPEGSAVLHRTLRERPKTVVGSSGNYLHLENGQDIFDATGGAAVSCLGHGNERVKQAMMAQLDANAYCYSLFFSSPAGERLAQLLVDSTGGVMSKALIVSSGSEAVEAALKLSRQYFMELSPPQPQRIRFIARKPSYHGTTLGALSVGGHVTRRALFEPMLNSNFSHVSPFNPYRGLKEGEDMEAYIARLAQELDDEFQRVGPNTVCAFFAEPVVGAALGCVAAAPGYFRAMKDVCERYGALMVMDEVMSGMGRTGTLHAWEQEGVSPDIQTFGKALGAGYVPIAGLLVSKKVVDVLDKGTGSFAHGQTYQGHPVACAAAFEVQKIMKEQNLLENVRAMGAYLGDLLKQKLDSHPNVGEVRGRGLFWGIEFVKDKASKDPFDTSLGTAQAIHNMGLQPGYDISVLPAMGSVDGVRGDHIIISPAYNITKVDVETVVDRVQRVIEDYFGSH
;
A
#
# COMPACT_ATOMS: atom_id res chain seq x y z
N MET A 1 -6.54 41.31 29.81
CA MET A 1 -7.03 41.43 28.43
C MET A 1 -5.99 40.79 27.55
N CYS A 2 -6.34 39.89 26.64
CA CYS A 2 -5.38 39.36 25.68
C CYS A 2 -4.98 40.47 24.69
N PRO A 3 -3.76 40.47 24.13
CA PRO A 3 -3.51 41.19 22.89
C PRO A 3 -4.36 40.55 21.79
N ASN A 4 -5.13 41.36 21.05
CA ASN A 4 -5.78 40.86 19.83
C ASN A 4 -4.69 40.58 18.78
N PRO A 5 -4.80 39.49 17.99
CA PRO A 5 -3.88 39.25 16.89
C PRO A 5 -3.95 40.39 15.85
N PRO A 6 -2.86 40.64 15.09
CA PRO A 6 -2.84 41.68 14.06
C PRO A 6 -3.98 41.48 13.04
N ALA A 7 -4.60 42.59 12.64
CA ALA A 7 -5.92 42.58 12.01
C ALA A 7 -5.95 41.95 10.61
N GLN A 8 -6.19 40.64 10.53
CA GLN A 8 -6.80 40.01 9.36
C GLN A 8 -8.29 40.38 9.27
N ASN A 9 -8.81 40.47 8.04
CA ASN A 9 -10.24 40.70 7.77
C ASN A 9 -11.12 39.66 8.50
N PRO A 10 -12.38 40.01 8.84
CA PRO A 10 -13.35 39.03 9.34
C PRO A 10 -13.60 37.89 8.35
N LEU A 11 -13.82 36.68 8.87
CA LEU A 11 -14.27 35.55 8.04
C LEU A 11 -15.79 35.65 7.80
N GLU A 12 -16.21 35.81 6.55
CA GLU A 12 -17.63 35.81 6.19
C GLU A 12 -18.25 34.41 6.38
N VAL A 13 -19.46 34.37 6.94
CA VAL A 13 -20.27 33.15 7.16
C VAL A 13 -21.08 32.81 5.89
N ASP A 14 -21.31 31.52 5.62
CA ASP A 14 -22.18 31.07 4.54
C ASP A 14 -23.67 31.03 4.98
N GLU A 15 -24.55 31.66 4.19
CA GLU A 15 -26.00 31.71 4.43
C GLU A 15 -26.74 30.42 4.00
N ASN A 16 -26.10 29.50 3.28
CA ASN A 16 -26.68 28.20 2.90
C ASN A 16 -25.71 27.02 3.14
N PRO A 17 -25.59 26.53 4.38
CA PRO A 17 -24.82 25.31 4.69
C PRO A 17 -25.53 24.05 4.15
N SER A 18 -25.20 23.69 2.92
CA SER A 18 -25.57 22.40 2.32
C SER A 18 -24.83 21.24 2.99
N THR A 19 -25.52 20.12 3.17
CA THR A 19 -25.06 18.98 3.98
C THR A 19 -24.12 18.05 3.20
N ASP A 20 -22.88 18.49 3.00
CA ASP A 20 -21.78 17.63 2.55
C ASP A 20 -21.20 16.82 3.73
N THR A 21 -21.75 15.64 4.00
CA THR A 21 -21.14 14.68 4.95
C THR A 21 -20.06 13.84 4.27
N ASP A 22 -18.81 14.31 4.34
CA ASP A 22 -17.60 13.51 4.07
C ASP A 22 -16.89 13.17 5.40
N SER A 23 -16.62 11.90 5.65
CA SER A 23 -15.72 11.44 6.73
C SER A 23 -15.30 9.98 6.50
N ALA A 24 -14.03 9.76 6.17
CA ALA A 24 -13.37 8.46 6.15
C ALA A 24 -11.83 8.64 6.10
N TYR A 25 -11.20 8.74 7.28
CA TYR A 25 -9.74 8.67 7.45
C TYR A 25 -9.43 7.65 8.54
N ASN A 26 -8.48 6.75 8.28
CA ASN A 26 -7.63 6.04 9.26
C ASN A 26 -6.68 5.09 8.50
N GLU A 27 -5.43 4.98 8.94
CA GLU A 27 -4.38 4.27 8.21
C GLU A 27 -4.03 2.87 8.77
N SER A 28 -2.98 2.26 8.22
CA SER A 28 -2.17 1.24 8.92
C SER A 28 -0.77 1.10 8.29
N ILE A 29 0.27 1.14 9.11
CA ILE A 29 1.69 1.37 8.72
C ILE A 29 2.55 0.08 8.80
N GLY A 30 3.67 0.02 8.04
CA GLY A 30 4.88 -0.75 8.42
C GLY A 30 5.49 -1.70 7.37
N SER A 31 6.73 -2.21 7.54
CA SER A 31 7.81 -1.98 8.54
C SER A 31 9.04 -2.89 8.20
N ALA A 32 10.32 -2.62 8.48
CA ALA A 32 11.11 -1.38 8.67
C ALA A 32 12.62 -1.73 8.80
N SER A 33 13.55 -1.13 8.03
CA SER A 33 14.99 -1.48 8.14
C SER A 33 16.00 -0.58 7.41
N TYR A 34 17.26 -0.37 7.87
CA TYR A 34 17.82 -0.23 9.24
C TYR A 34 19.32 0.17 9.21
N VAL A 35 19.71 1.37 9.66
CA VAL A 35 21.10 1.73 10.09
C VAL A 35 21.00 2.73 11.26
N THR A 36 20.86 2.32 12.52
CA THR A 36 21.98 2.03 13.45
C THR A 36 21.41 1.39 14.74
N SER A 37 22.23 0.79 15.59
CA SER A 37 21.78 0.09 16.81
C SER A 37 21.21 1.03 17.89
N LEU A 38 19.87 1.13 17.96
CA LEU A 38 19.15 1.69 19.11
C LEU A 38 19.23 0.75 20.32
N SER A 39 19.35 1.31 21.53
CA SER A 39 19.30 0.53 22.77
C SER A 39 17.87 0.07 23.07
N SER A 40 17.70 -1.14 23.58
CA SER A 40 16.38 -1.75 23.81
C SER A 40 15.53 -0.98 24.84
N SER A 41 16.16 -0.22 25.73
CA SER A 41 15.46 0.62 26.72
C SER A 41 14.66 1.76 26.10
N ILE A 42 15.10 2.32 24.96
CA ILE A 42 14.44 3.47 24.33
C ILE A 42 13.10 3.07 23.67
N LYS A 43 12.95 1.80 23.26
CA LYS A 43 11.71 1.26 22.67
C LYS A 43 10.74 0.65 23.70
N ASN A 44 11.01 0.79 24.99
CA ASN A 44 10.12 0.33 26.06
C ASN A 44 8.99 1.34 26.35
N TYR A 45 8.17 1.62 25.33
CA TYR A 45 7.06 2.58 25.39
C TYR A 45 6.14 2.33 26.59
N LYS A 46 5.63 3.42 27.18
CA LYS A 46 4.67 3.37 28.28
C LYS A 46 3.24 3.36 27.76
N TYR A 47 2.32 2.86 28.58
CA TYR A 47 0.89 2.85 28.27
C TYR A 47 0.11 3.43 29.44
N GLU A 48 -0.61 4.51 29.20
CA GLU A 48 -1.43 5.23 30.19
C GLU A 48 -2.81 5.51 29.54
N ASN A 49 -3.89 5.25 30.27
CA ASN A 49 -5.28 5.49 29.80
C ASN A 49 -5.62 4.89 28.41
N GLY A 50 -4.93 3.81 28.00
CA GLY A 50 -5.13 3.14 26.72
C GLY A 50 -4.24 3.63 25.56
N ARG A 51 -3.53 4.75 25.75
CA ARG A 51 -2.65 5.37 24.76
C ARG A 51 -1.17 5.06 25.04
N ARG A 52 -0.31 5.10 24.00
CA ARG A 52 1.14 4.81 24.05
C ARG A 52 1.94 6.10 24.22
N TYR A 53 3.01 6.08 25.03
CA TYR A 53 3.87 7.23 25.30
C TYR A 53 5.37 6.87 25.19
N HIS A 54 6.19 7.89 24.96
CA HIS A 54 7.66 7.81 24.87
C HIS A 54 8.32 7.29 26.16
N ALA A 55 9.52 6.71 26.02
CA ALA A 55 10.31 6.15 27.13
C ALA A 55 11.65 6.86 27.37
N PHE A 56 12.16 7.59 26.38
CA PHE A 56 13.30 8.49 26.54
C PHE A 56 12.80 9.80 27.19
N HIS A 57 13.49 10.27 28.23
CA HIS A 57 13.02 11.34 29.14
C HIS A 57 11.54 11.19 29.54
N GLU A 58 11.18 10.01 30.07
CA GLU A 58 9.82 9.66 30.50
C GLU A 58 9.12 10.78 31.29
N GLY A 59 8.04 11.32 30.72
CA GLY A 59 7.23 12.37 31.33
C GLY A 59 7.61 13.80 30.95
N ALA A 60 8.60 14.02 30.07
CA ALA A 60 8.99 15.33 29.57
C ALA A 60 8.03 15.94 28.53
N TYR A 61 7.09 15.14 28.00
CA TYR A 61 6.08 15.58 27.04
C TYR A 61 4.69 14.98 27.36
N ILE A 62 3.63 15.62 26.84
CA ILE A 62 2.23 15.36 27.24
C ILE A 62 1.44 14.50 26.26
N LEU A 63 1.83 14.45 24.99
CA LEU A 63 1.07 13.72 23.96
C LEU A 63 1.52 12.26 23.86
N PRO A 64 0.61 11.37 23.44
CA PRO A 64 0.97 10.01 23.07
C PRO A 64 1.85 9.96 21.82
N ASN A 65 2.28 8.75 21.44
CA ASN A 65 2.98 8.46 20.19
C ASN A 65 2.52 7.14 19.55
N ASP A 66 1.30 6.71 19.87
CA ASP A 66 0.59 5.65 19.16
C ASP A 66 0.20 6.05 17.73
N GLU A 67 -0.27 5.07 16.99
CA GLU A 67 -0.69 5.20 15.59
C GLU A 67 -1.83 6.22 15.44
N GLU A 68 -2.79 6.27 16.39
CA GLU A 68 -3.85 7.31 16.41
C GLU A 68 -3.31 8.75 16.46
N GLU A 69 -2.15 8.96 17.08
CA GLU A 69 -1.51 10.28 17.15
C GLU A 69 -0.61 10.57 15.94
N GLN A 70 -0.05 9.54 15.32
CA GLN A 70 0.70 9.65 14.05
C GLN A 70 -0.26 10.05 12.91
N ASP A 71 -1.39 9.35 12.77
CA ASP A 71 -2.48 9.73 11.86
C ASP A 71 -2.90 11.22 12.09
N ARG A 72 -2.97 11.68 13.35
CA ARG A 72 -3.29 13.10 13.68
C ARG A 72 -2.19 14.08 13.24
N MET A 73 -0.92 13.72 13.41
CA MET A 73 0.22 14.58 13.04
C MET A 73 0.38 14.72 11.52
N ASP A 74 0.23 13.63 10.76
CA ASP A 74 0.32 13.66 9.29
C ASP A 74 -0.88 14.40 8.66
N PHE A 75 -2.08 14.20 9.22
CA PHE A 75 -3.27 14.97 8.85
C PHE A 75 -3.12 16.48 9.18
N LEU A 76 -2.43 16.84 10.25
CA LEU A 76 -2.10 18.22 10.60
C LEU A 76 -1.05 18.81 9.63
N HIS A 77 -0.04 18.04 9.21
CA HIS A 77 0.89 18.46 8.17
C HIS A 77 0.16 18.81 6.85
N HIS A 78 -0.84 18.02 6.44
CA HIS A 78 -1.70 18.36 5.30
C HIS A 78 -2.42 19.71 5.48
N ILE A 79 -2.97 19.99 6.66
CA ILE A 79 -3.63 21.28 6.95
C ILE A 79 -2.64 22.45 6.86
N TYR A 80 -1.38 22.27 7.28
CA TYR A 80 -0.34 23.28 7.07
C TYR A 80 -0.02 23.51 5.58
N LYS A 81 0.11 22.45 4.75
CA LYS A 81 0.26 22.63 3.29
C LYS A 81 -0.95 23.35 2.67
N LEU A 82 -2.18 23.10 3.15
CA LEU A 82 -3.37 23.86 2.74
C LEU A 82 -3.34 25.34 3.18
N MET A 83 -2.73 25.68 4.31
CA MET A 83 -2.52 27.08 4.70
C MET A 83 -1.48 27.77 3.79
N LEU A 84 -0.39 27.07 3.50
CA LEU A 84 0.79 27.55 2.76
C LEU A 84 0.69 27.43 1.21
N ASP A 85 -0.50 27.12 0.67
CA ASP A 85 -0.72 26.93 -0.79
C ASP A 85 0.13 25.81 -1.44
N GLY A 86 0.54 24.83 -0.64
CA GLY A 86 1.33 23.66 -1.04
C GLY A 86 2.79 23.71 -0.58
N GLU A 87 3.33 24.90 -0.31
CA GLU A 87 4.72 25.10 0.16
C GLU A 87 4.91 24.59 1.60
N LEU A 88 6.16 24.35 2.02
CA LEU A 88 6.49 23.83 3.36
C LEU A 88 6.82 24.92 4.40
N ASN A 89 7.23 26.10 3.93
CA ASN A 89 7.79 27.19 4.74
C ASN A 89 7.52 28.58 4.11
N LEU A 90 7.61 29.64 4.93
CA LEU A 90 7.54 31.04 4.48
C LEU A 90 8.93 31.70 4.38
N ALA A 91 9.90 31.19 5.13
CA ALA A 91 11.31 31.57 5.05
C ALA A 91 11.79 31.50 3.60
N PRO A 92 12.50 32.52 3.07
CA PRO A 92 12.93 32.57 1.68
C PRO A 92 14.21 31.73 1.42
N VAL A 93 14.23 30.50 1.93
CA VAL A 93 15.33 29.53 1.81
C VAL A 93 15.62 29.23 0.35
N LYS A 94 16.91 29.16 -0.02
CA LYS A 94 17.37 28.85 -1.39
C LYS A 94 18.60 27.98 -1.32
N ASP A 95 18.60 26.91 -2.13
CA ASP A 95 19.69 25.94 -2.26
C ASP A 95 20.34 25.51 -0.91
N PRO A 96 19.54 25.23 0.14
CA PRO A 96 20.08 24.92 1.46
C PRO A 96 20.99 23.69 1.41
N GLN A 97 22.02 23.64 2.25
CA GLN A 97 23.00 22.55 2.26
C GLN A 97 22.91 21.69 3.53
N ARG A 98 22.42 22.25 4.64
CA ARG A 98 22.12 21.52 5.87
C ARG A 98 20.95 22.16 6.63
N VAL A 99 19.95 21.37 6.99
CA VAL A 99 18.68 21.79 7.61
C VAL A 99 18.40 20.99 8.88
N LEU A 100 17.77 21.63 9.88
CA LEU A 100 17.28 21.01 11.11
C LEU A 100 15.76 21.12 11.19
N ASP A 101 15.06 20.05 11.57
CA ASP A 101 13.65 20.04 11.93
C ASP A 101 13.48 19.62 13.39
N LEU A 102 12.98 20.54 14.22
CA LEU A 102 12.89 20.41 15.68
C LEU A 102 11.54 19.81 16.10
N GLY A 103 11.57 18.69 16.81
CA GLY A 103 10.34 18.00 17.22
C GLY A 103 9.61 17.42 16.02
N THR A 104 10.35 16.70 15.16
CA THR A 104 9.91 16.32 13.81
C THR A 104 8.69 15.39 13.79
N GLY A 105 8.29 14.80 14.94
CA GLY A 105 7.05 14.03 15.07
C GLY A 105 7.11 12.75 14.23
N THR A 106 6.22 12.62 13.26
CA THR A 106 6.26 11.55 12.24
C THR A 106 7.43 11.69 11.26
N GLY A 107 8.09 12.85 11.18
CA GLY A 107 9.15 13.12 10.22
C GLY A 107 8.67 13.58 8.84
N ILE A 108 7.36 13.67 8.61
CA ILE A 108 6.76 13.96 7.30
C ILE A 108 7.23 15.31 6.71
N TRP A 109 7.44 16.34 7.55
CA TRP A 109 7.97 17.62 7.07
C TRP A 109 9.42 17.52 6.60
N ALA A 110 10.28 16.87 7.37
CA ALA A 110 11.67 16.67 7.02
C ALA A 110 11.84 15.82 5.74
N ILE A 111 10.92 14.87 5.52
CA ILE A 111 10.86 14.03 4.31
C ILE A 111 10.46 14.86 3.08
N ASP A 112 9.32 15.55 3.13
CA ASP A 112 8.88 16.42 2.04
C ASP A 112 9.95 17.48 1.70
N PHE A 113 10.58 18.09 2.71
CA PHE A 113 11.63 19.08 2.50
C PHE A 113 12.90 18.47 1.89
N ALA A 114 13.24 17.22 2.24
CA ALA A 114 14.39 16.52 1.66
C ALA A 114 14.17 16.11 0.20
N ASP A 115 12.94 15.77 -0.19
CA ASP A 115 12.57 15.51 -1.60
C ASP A 115 12.50 16.80 -2.43
N GLU A 116 12.00 17.91 -1.87
CA GLU A 116 12.02 19.23 -2.52
C GLU A 116 13.45 19.81 -2.63
N HIS A 117 14.36 19.43 -1.73
CA HIS A 117 15.76 19.88 -1.70
C HIS A 117 16.78 18.71 -1.63
N PRO A 118 16.94 17.92 -2.71
CA PRO A 118 17.80 16.71 -2.73
C PRO A 118 19.31 16.98 -2.60
N SER A 119 19.74 18.26 -2.61
CA SER A 119 21.11 18.69 -2.31
C SER A 119 21.33 19.07 -0.84
N ALA A 120 20.27 19.19 -0.04
CA ALA A 120 20.32 19.57 1.36
C ALA A 120 20.39 18.34 2.27
N GLN A 121 21.33 18.30 3.21
CA GLN A 121 21.25 17.34 4.33
C GLN A 121 20.16 17.80 5.31
N VAL A 122 19.04 17.09 5.39
CA VAL A 122 17.98 17.36 6.37
C VAL A 122 18.17 16.44 7.58
N ILE A 123 18.09 17.01 8.78
CA ILE A 123 18.17 16.28 10.06
C ILE A 123 16.90 16.60 10.85
N GLY A 124 16.09 15.60 11.17
CA GLY A 124 14.97 15.75 12.10
C GLY A 124 15.32 15.21 13.49
N THR A 125 14.96 15.94 14.56
CA THR A 125 15.18 15.50 15.94
C THR A 125 13.85 15.28 16.69
N ASP A 126 13.76 14.20 17.46
CA ASP A 126 12.60 13.91 18.33
C ASP A 126 12.99 13.03 19.54
N LEU A 127 12.19 13.08 20.61
CA LEU A 127 12.28 12.16 21.76
C LEU A 127 11.76 10.74 21.43
N SER A 128 10.86 10.65 20.44
CA SER A 128 10.16 9.43 20.02
C SER A 128 10.71 8.90 18.70
N PRO A 129 11.29 7.68 18.65
CA PRO A 129 11.62 7.02 17.38
C PRO A 129 10.37 6.41 16.73
N ILE A 130 9.54 7.26 16.11
CA ILE A 130 8.30 6.90 15.41
C ILE A 130 8.34 7.20 13.90
N GLN A 131 9.39 7.85 13.42
CA GLN A 131 9.54 8.29 12.03
C GLN A 131 9.69 7.08 11.07
N PRO A 132 9.26 7.18 9.80
CA PRO A 132 9.25 6.06 8.89
C PRO A 132 10.68 5.66 8.48
N PRO A 133 10.89 4.37 8.13
CA PRO A 133 12.19 3.82 7.76
C PRO A 133 12.58 4.08 6.30
N TRP A 134 11.65 4.60 5.49
CA TRP A 134 11.89 4.97 4.10
C TRP A 134 11.84 6.49 4.00
N VAL A 135 12.99 7.08 3.69
CA VAL A 135 13.20 8.53 3.59
C VAL A 135 14.14 8.83 2.43
N PRO A 136 14.17 10.06 1.90
CA PRO A 136 15.18 10.50 0.94
C PRO A 136 16.59 10.29 1.49
N ALA A 137 17.55 9.95 0.62
CA ALA A 137 18.91 9.57 1.04
C ALA A 137 19.72 10.71 1.72
N ASN A 138 19.19 11.93 1.68
CA ASN A 138 19.69 13.15 2.30
C ASN A 138 18.95 13.52 3.61
N CYS A 139 17.91 12.78 4.00
CA CYS A 139 17.18 12.93 5.26
C CYS A 139 17.70 11.95 6.32
N ILE A 140 17.88 12.41 7.56
CA ILE A 140 18.35 11.63 8.71
C ILE A 140 17.49 11.97 9.93
N PHE A 141 17.16 10.97 10.76
CA PHE A 141 16.51 11.18 12.05
C PHE A 141 17.45 10.82 13.21
N GLU A 142 17.53 11.71 14.19
CA GLU A 142 18.33 11.55 15.41
C GLU A 142 17.39 11.59 16.63
N ILE A 143 17.53 10.63 17.56
CA ILE A 143 16.81 10.70 18.84
C ILE A 143 17.58 11.68 19.72
N ASP A 144 17.02 12.87 19.90
CA ASP A 144 17.65 13.96 20.64
C ASP A 144 16.59 14.81 21.34
N ASP A 145 17.01 15.48 22.42
CA ASP A 145 16.18 16.41 23.17
C ASP A 145 16.66 17.83 22.88
N PHE A 146 15.91 18.55 22.04
CA PHE A 146 16.29 19.89 21.60
C PHE A 146 16.33 20.94 22.72
N GLU A 147 15.83 20.64 23.92
CA GLU A 147 15.99 21.51 25.08
C GLU A 147 17.36 21.35 25.75
N THR A 148 18.07 20.24 25.50
CA THR A 148 19.42 20.00 26.02
C THR A 148 20.48 20.77 25.21
N PRO A 149 21.73 20.92 25.72
CA PRO A 149 22.79 21.64 25.01
C PRO A 149 23.14 21.00 23.65
N TRP A 150 22.90 21.70 22.55
CA TRP A 150 23.13 21.19 21.20
C TRP A 150 24.62 20.93 20.92
N VAL A 151 24.94 19.74 20.40
CA VAL A 151 26.33 19.27 20.19
C VAL A 151 26.76 19.22 18.71
N PHE A 152 26.08 19.96 17.84
CA PHE A 152 26.36 19.97 16.40
C PHE A 152 27.75 20.58 16.09
N LYS A 153 28.50 19.93 15.20
CA LYS A 153 29.87 20.34 14.81
C LYS A 153 29.92 21.27 13.60
N ARG A 154 28.75 21.66 13.09
CA ARG A 154 28.56 22.50 11.90
C ARG A 154 27.28 23.31 12.09
N GLU A 155 27.27 24.50 11.52
CA GLU A 155 26.09 25.36 11.44
C GLU A 155 25.06 24.81 10.42
N PHE A 156 23.82 25.33 10.48
CA PHE A 156 22.72 25.05 9.57
C PHE A 156 22.43 26.25 8.64
N ASP A 157 21.88 25.98 7.45
CA ASP A 157 21.33 26.99 6.54
C ASP A 157 19.89 27.37 6.91
N TYR A 158 19.14 26.40 7.45
CA TYR A 158 17.75 26.57 7.87
C TYR A 158 17.46 25.69 9.09
N ILE A 159 16.68 26.21 10.03
CA ILE A 159 16.11 25.48 11.17
C ILE A 159 14.59 25.70 11.14
N HIS A 160 13.82 24.64 11.28
CA HIS A 160 12.36 24.63 11.32
C HIS A 160 11.87 23.99 12.62
N GLY A 161 10.63 24.31 13.02
CA GLY A 161 9.86 23.58 14.01
C GLY A 161 8.38 23.88 13.87
N ARG A 162 7.51 22.88 14.02
CA ARG A 162 6.05 23.02 13.85
C ARG A 162 5.30 22.37 15.01
N GLU A 163 4.29 23.05 15.53
CA GLU A 163 3.43 22.60 16.66
C GLU A 163 4.23 22.23 17.93
N ILE A 164 5.41 22.82 18.12
CA ILE A 164 6.29 22.57 19.28
C ILE A 164 5.94 23.41 20.53
N GLU A 165 4.86 24.20 20.49
CA GLU A 165 4.24 24.77 21.69
C GLU A 165 3.84 23.67 22.69
N GLY A 166 4.00 23.92 23.99
CA GLY A 166 3.86 22.86 25.00
C GLY A 166 4.96 21.78 24.98
N CYS A 167 5.90 21.82 24.02
CA CYS A 167 7.11 21.00 24.03
C CYS A 167 8.31 21.72 24.67
N ILE A 168 8.26 23.05 24.82
CA ILE A 168 9.38 23.90 25.27
C ILE A 168 9.10 24.49 26.68
N ALA A 169 10.12 24.46 27.55
CA ALA A 169 10.13 25.03 28.90
C ALA A 169 10.91 26.37 28.98
N ASP A 170 11.97 26.55 28.20
CA ASP A 170 12.68 27.84 28.02
C ASP A 170 12.95 28.11 26.53
N GLU A 171 12.10 28.93 25.91
CA GLU A 171 12.22 29.27 24.50
C GLU A 171 13.34 30.30 24.26
N THR A 172 13.72 31.08 25.27
CA THR A 172 14.86 31.99 25.17
C THR A 172 16.19 31.22 25.17
N GLN A 173 16.26 30.07 25.84
CA GLN A 173 17.33 29.09 25.64
C GLN A 173 17.24 28.48 24.24
N LEU A 174 16.11 27.90 23.84
CA LEU A 174 15.97 27.23 22.53
C LEU A 174 16.35 28.16 21.37
N PHE A 175 15.86 29.40 21.38
CA PHE A 175 16.15 30.37 20.31
C PHE A 175 17.61 30.80 20.33
N ARG A 176 18.27 30.85 21.50
CA ARG A 176 19.73 31.05 21.59
C ARG A 176 20.49 29.89 20.95
N GLN A 177 20.09 28.64 21.21
CA GLN A 177 20.72 27.48 20.56
C GLN A 177 20.55 27.51 19.04
N ALA A 178 19.35 27.84 18.56
CA ALA A 178 19.08 28.04 17.13
C ALA A 178 19.96 29.15 16.53
N PHE A 179 20.07 30.30 17.20
CA PHE A 179 20.90 31.43 16.76
C PHE A 179 22.39 31.08 16.72
N GLU A 180 22.91 30.41 17.76
CA GLU A 180 24.32 30.00 17.87
C GLU A 180 24.71 28.86 16.91
N ASN A 181 23.74 28.13 16.34
CA ASN A 181 23.95 27.05 15.38
C ASN A 181 23.55 27.41 13.94
N LEU A 182 23.14 28.65 13.66
CA LEU A 182 22.82 29.12 12.31
C LEU A 182 24.02 29.80 11.64
N LYS A 183 24.18 29.55 10.34
CA LYS A 183 25.12 30.31 9.51
C LYS A 183 24.71 31.77 9.44
N SER A 184 25.68 32.65 9.21
CA SER A 184 25.38 34.04 8.84
C SER A 184 24.53 34.07 7.56
N GLY A 185 23.29 34.58 7.67
CA GLY A 185 22.31 34.60 6.58
C GLY A 185 21.39 33.36 6.49
N GLY A 186 21.49 32.41 7.42
CA GLY A 186 20.55 31.30 7.56
C GLY A 186 19.23 31.71 8.24
N TYR A 187 18.23 30.81 8.18
CA TYR A 187 16.85 31.09 8.61
C TYR A 187 16.39 30.22 9.79
N PHE A 188 15.49 30.75 10.64
CA PHE A 188 14.81 30.00 11.71
C PHE A 188 13.30 30.22 11.61
N GLU A 189 12.50 29.20 11.38
CA GLU A 189 11.04 29.34 11.29
C GLU A 189 10.29 28.47 12.29
N LEU A 190 9.31 29.07 12.95
CA LEU A 190 8.34 28.37 13.80
C LEU A 190 6.92 28.52 13.27
N GLN A 191 6.18 27.42 13.25
CA GLN A 191 4.80 27.31 12.73
C GLN A 191 3.89 26.68 13.81
N CYS A 192 3.08 27.49 14.49
CA CYS A 192 2.49 27.13 15.80
C CYS A 192 1.01 27.54 15.93
N ALA A 193 0.17 26.67 16.47
CA ALA A 193 -1.22 26.96 16.80
C ALA A 193 -1.35 27.63 18.18
N TYR A 194 -2.13 28.73 18.25
CA TYR A 194 -2.37 29.43 19.51
C TYR A 194 -3.66 28.93 20.18
N PRO A 195 -3.64 28.33 21.38
CA PRO A 195 -4.76 27.58 21.99
C PRO A 195 -5.88 28.47 22.53
N TYR A 196 -6.50 29.26 21.66
CA TYR A 196 -7.62 30.14 21.89
C TYR A 196 -8.59 29.98 20.72
N TRP A 197 -9.74 29.34 20.95
CA TRP A 197 -10.79 29.25 19.94
C TRP A 197 -11.61 30.54 19.98
N LEU A 198 -11.42 31.40 18.98
CA LEU A 198 -11.99 32.75 18.88
C LEU A 198 -13.10 32.78 17.82
N SER A 199 -13.98 33.79 17.86
CA SER A 199 -14.99 34.07 16.82
C SER A 199 -14.99 35.56 16.50
N ASP A 200 -15.30 35.92 15.26
CA ASP A 200 -15.44 37.32 14.85
C ASP A 200 -16.88 37.88 15.07
N ASP A 201 -17.81 37.05 15.57
CA ASP A 201 -19.26 37.33 15.70
C ASP A 201 -19.86 36.90 17.06
N ASP A 202 -19.02 36.86 18.10
CA ASP A 202 -19.34 36.44 19.48
C ASP A 202 -19.89 35.00 19.63
N THR A 203 -19.92 34.18 18.57
CA THR A 203 -20.36 32.77 18.67
C THR A 203 -19.50 31.88 19.56
N ALA A 204 -18.24 32.26 19.84
CA ALA A 204 -17.36 31.56 20.75
C ALA A 204 -17.94 31.40 22.16
N GLU A 205 -18.79 32.35 22.63
CA GLU A 205 -19.46 32.27 23.93
C GLU A 205 -20.51 31.14 23.99
N LYS A 206 -21.03 30.71 22.83
CA LYS A 206 -22.00 29.60 22.70
C LYS A 206 -21.32 28.23 22.84
N ALA A 207 -20.00 28.18 22.67
CA ALA A 207 -19.17 26.98 22.73
C ALA A 207 -18.70 26.72 24.17
N THR A 208 -19.65 26.52 25.09
CA THR A 208 -19.39 26.53 26.55
C THR A 208 -18.44 25.43 27.04
N ASN A 209 -18.57 24.22 26.53
CA ASN A 209 -17.71 23.07 26.86
C ASN A 209 -16.35 23.20 26.16
N ALA A 210 -16.36 23.65 24.91
CA ALA A 210 -15.18 23.97 24.13
C ALA A 210 -14.28 25.02 24.82
N GLN A 211 -14.85 26.16 25.24
CA GLN A 211 -14.11 27.19 25.98
C GLN A 211 -13.60 26.69 27.33
N LEU A 212 -14.39 25.86 28.04
CA LEU A 212 -14.00 25.25 29.30
C LEU A 212 -12.82 24.27 29.13
N TRP A 213 -12.84 23.47 28.06
CA TRP A 213 -11.75 22.56 27.70
C TRP A 213 -10.48 23.34 27.32
N VAL A 214 -10.58 24.32 26.41
CA VAL A 214 -9.45 25.17 25.99
C VAL A 214 -8.86 25.95 27.18
N LYS A 215 -9.69 26.37 28.14
CA LYS A 215 -9.21 26.96 29.40
C LYS A 215 -8.39 25.97 30.23
N HIS A 216 -8.92 24.78 30.51
CA HIS A 216 -8.26 23.82 31.38
C HIS A 216 -7.02 23.17 30.72
N ALA A 217 -7.00 22.97 29.40
CA ALA A 217 -5.80 22.56 28.67
C ALA A 217 -4.65 23.56 28.86
N ARG A 218 -4.92 24.87 28.78
CA ARG A 218 -3.92 25.92 29.08
C ARG A 218 -3.46 25.89 30.53
N GLU A 219 -4.39 25.89 31.49
CA GLU A 219 -4.08 25.81 32.93
C GLU A 219 -3.26 24.55 33.30
N ALA A 220 -3.45 23.44 32.58
CA ALA A 220 -2.66 22.24 32.72
C ALA A 220 -1.26 22.38 32.11
N SER A 221 -1.13 22.98 30.91
CA SER A 221 0.17 23.22 30.27
C SER A 221 1.09 24.13 31.10
N GLU A 222 0.53 25.18 31.72
CA GLU A 222 1.22 26.04 32.70
C GLU A 222 1.71 25.24 33.92
N LYS A 223 0.84 24.41 34.52
CA LYS A 223 1.20 23.54 35.66
C LYS A 223 2.24 22.47 35.32
N PHE A 224 2.27 22.01 34.07
CA PHE A 224 3.24 21.04 33.56
C PHE A 224 4.62 21.68 33.31
N GLY A 225 4.70 23.01 33.24
CA GLY A 225 5.95 23.75 33.02
C GLY A 225 6.32 23.96 31.55
N LYS A 226 5.42 23.62 30.62
CA LYS A 226 5.58 23.85 29.18
C LYS A 226 4.27 24.40 28.63
N SER A 227 4.17 25.73 28.50
CA SER A 227 2.92 26.39 28.14
C SER A 227 2.61 26.27 26.65
N LEU A 228 1.34 26.01 26.35
CA LEU A 228 0.82 26.07 24.99
C LEU A 228 0.59 27.53 24.52
N THR A 229 0.67 28.53 25.41
CA THR A 229 0.21 29.91 25.11
C THR A 229 1.29 30.85 24.57
N ASN A 230 2.50 30.36 24.33
CA ASN A 230 3.67 31.25 24.21
C ASN A 230 3.95 31.79 22.79
N ALA A 231 3.33 31.26 21.74
CA ALA A 231 3.56 31.67 20.35
C ALA A 231 3.53 33.21 20.10
N PRO A 232 2.62 34.02 20.69
CA PRO A 232 2.63 35.47 20.53
C PRO A 232 3.85 36.19 21.15
N THR A 233 4.69 35.50 21.93
CA THR A 233 5.91 36.05 22.53
C THR A 233 7.16 35.76 21.70
N PHE A 234 7.08 34.82 20.74
CA PHE A 234 8.25 34.27 20.06
C PHE A 234 9.04 35.35 19.31
N LYS A 235 8.32 36.26 18.64
CA LYS A 235 8.89 37.40 17.90
C LYS A 235 9.74 38.33 18.76
N ASP A 236 9.37 38.54 20.03
CA ASP A 236 10.11 39.42 20.93
C ASP A 236 11.29 38.67 21.59
N LYS A 237 11.08 37.42 22.03
CA LYS A 237 12.18 36.55 22.53
C LYS A 237 13.28 36.35 21.48
N MET A 238 12.93 36.20 20.20
CA MET A 238 13.90 36.13 19.10
C MET A 238 14.74 37.43 18.96
N LYS A 239 14.14 38.62 19.16
CA LYS A 239 14.89 39.90 19.17
C LYS A 239 15.86 39.98 20.34
N GLU A 240 15.42 39.53 21.52
CA GLU A 240 16.24 39.53 22.75
C GLU A 240 17.46 38.62 22.63
N VAL A 241 17.35 37.51 21.88
CA VAL A 241 18.48 36.64 21.52
C VAL A 241 19.41 37.26 20.49
N GLY A 242 18.89 38.03 19.54
CA GLY A 242 19.67 38.75 18.53
C GLY A 242 19.25 38.53 17.07
N PHE A 243 18.16 37.80 16.80
CA PHE A 243 17.62 37.67 15.45
C PHE A 243 17.14 39.03 14.91
N VAL A 244 17.32 39.24 13.60
CA VAL A 244 16.93 40.46 12.88
C VAL A 244 15.86 40.18 11.82
N ASP A 245 15.21 41.24 11.32
CA ASP A 245 14.19 41.20 10.26
C ASP A 245 13.00 40.25 10.53
N ILE A 246 12.72 39.91 11.80
CA ILE A 246 11.71 38.93 12.21
C ILE A 246 10.30 39.32 11.76
N GLN A 247 9.78 38.56 10.80
CA GLN A 247 8.40 38.57 10.35
C GLN A 247 7.53 37.71 11.26
N GLU A 248 6.24 38.00 11.22
CA GLU A 248 5.20 37.27 11.94
C GLU A 248 3.92 37.39 11.13
N MET A 249 3.32 36.25 10.81
CA MET A 249 2.06 36.16 10.10
C MET A 249 1.11 35.34 10.97
N VAL A 250 -0.06 35.89 11.29
CA VAL A 250 -1.07 35.22 12.12
C VAL A 250 -2.27 34.90 11.24
N TYR A 251 -2.50 33.61 11.02
CA TYR A 251 -3.52 33.07 10.11
C TYR A 251 -4.77 32.64 10.90
N LYS A 252 -5.96 33.17 10.56
CA LYS A 252 -7.21 32.64 11.10
C LYS A 252 -7.55 31.30 10.43
N LEU A 253 -7.31 30.18 11.12
CA LEU A 253 -7.67 28.83 10.65
C LEU A 253 -9.05 28.45 11.24
N PRO A 254 -10.13 28.45 10.46
CA PRO A 254 -11.48 28.13 10.95
C PRO A 254 -11.59 26.68 11.43
N ILE A 255 -12.53 26.41 12.33
CA ILE A 255 -12.91 25.06 12.76
C ILE A 255 -14.36 24.85 12.31
N GLY A 256 -14.59 23.90 11.40
CA GLY A 256 -15.91 23.65 10.79
C GLY A 256 -16.12 24.35 9.44
N SER A 257 -17.17 23.93 8.73
CA SER A 257 -17.47 24.32 7.34
C SER A 257 -18.30 25.61 7.17
N TRP A 258 -18.36 26.44 8.22
CA TRP A 258 -19.09 27.71 8.25
C TRP A 258 -18.54 28.86 7.37
N PRO A 259 -17.23 28.94 7.01
CA PRO A 259 -16.75 30.04 6.17
C PRO A 259 -17.34 30.03 4.76
N LYS A 260 -17.62 31.21 4.22
CA LYS A 260 -18.12 31.42 2.86
C LYS A 260 -17.03 31.34 1.79
N ASP A 261 -15.79 31.69 2.13
CA ASP A 261 -14.65 31.44 1.27
C ASP A 261 -14.37 29.94 1.14
N LYS A 262 -14.13 29.46 -0.09
CA LYS A 262 -14.00 28.02 -0.36
C LYS A 262 -12.75 27.40 0.26
N LYS A 263 -11.60 28.10 0.19
CA LYS A 263 -10.34 27.59 0.75
C LYS A 263 -10.44 27.54 2.28
N LYS A 264 -11.00 28.57 2.91
CA LYS A 264 -11.30 28.60 4.35
C LYS A 264 -12.30 27.51 4.76
N LYS A 265 -13.35 27.27 3.97
CA LYS A 265 -14.32 26.19 4.24
C LYS A 265 -13.68 24.81 4.20
N GLU A 266 -12.83 24.57 3.21
CA GLU A 266 -12.10 23.30 3.03
C GLU A 266 -11.12 23.07 4.18
N GLN A 267 -10.26 24.05 4.49
CA GLN A 267 -9.40 24.05 5.68
C GLN A 267 -10.21 23.78 6.96
N GLY A 268 -11.38 24.42 7.11
CA GLY A 268 -12.26 24.25 8.27
C GLY A 268 -12.91 22.87 8.38
N LYS A 269 -13.23 22.21 7.26
CA LYS A 269 -13.66 20.79 7.26
C LYS A 269 -12.57 19.90 7.85
N TYR A 270 -11.31 20.05 7.41
CA TYR A 270 -10.19 19.26 7.94
C TYR A 270 -9.86 19.63 9.40
N GLN A 271 -9.79 20.91 9.74
CA GLN A 271 -9.47 21.36 11.10
C GLN A 271 -10.52 20.92 12.13
N LEU A 272 -11.79 20.77 11.74
CA LEU A 272 -12.81 20.16 12.62
C LEU A 272 -12.40 18.74 13.05
N VAL A 273 -11.96 17.89 12.11
CA VAL A 273 -11.49 16.53 12.42
C VAL A 273 -10.22 16.59 13.27
N GLN A 274 -9.28 17.47 12.95
CA GLN A 274 -8.03 17.62 13.70
C GLN A 274 -8.26 18.03 15.16
N GLN A 275 -9.18 18.95 15.42
CA GLN A 275 -9.49 19.40 16.79
C GLN A 275 -10.29 18.34 17.57
N LEU A 276 -11.16 17.56 16.90
CA LEU A 276 -11.83 16.41 17.52
C LEU A 276 -10.81 15.35 17.98
N LEU A 277 -9.83 15.02 17.14
CA LEU A 277 -8.73 14.10 17.50
C LEU A 277 -7.80 14.70 18.58
N GLY A 278 -7.47 15.99 18.49
CA GLY A 278 -6.67 16.68 19.50
C GLY A 278 -7.32 16.69 20.89
N VAL A 279 -8.65 16.82 20.96
CA VAL A 279 -9.40 16.69 22.21
C VAL A 279 -9.28 15.28 22.81
N ASP A 280 -9.10 14.24 22.02
CA ASP A 280 -8.82 12.89 22.51
C ASP A 280 -7.35 12.71 22.96
N SER A 281 -6.37 13.28 22.26
CA SER A 281 -4.93 13.10 22.56
C SER A 281 -4.38 13.98 23.69
N TYR A 282 -4.78 15.26 23.79
CA TYR A 282 -4.27 16.17 24.84
C TYR A 282 -4.90 15.90 26.21
N THR A 283 -6.14 15.41 26.25
CA THR A 283 -6.93 15.34 27.50
C THR A 283 -6.43 14.35 28.54
N PRO A 284 -6.02 13.10 28.22
CA PRO A 284 -5.70 12.09 29.22
C PRO A 284 -4.61 12.52 30.21
N VAL A 285 -3.53 13.13 29.73
CA VAL A 285 -2.44 13.63 30.57
C VAL A 285 -2.81 14.97 31.23
N LEU A 286 -3.30 15.95 30.47
CA LEU A 286 -3.54 17.28 31.00
C LEU A 286 -4.65 17.31 32.06
N PHE A 287 -5.75 16.58 31.87
CA PHE A 287 -6.89 16.64 32.77
C PHE A 287 -6.79 15.63 33.91
N SER A 288 -6.45 14.36 33.64
CA SER A 288 -6.33 13.37 34.71
C SER A 288 -5.02 13.55 35.49
N ARG A 289 -3.87 13.47 34.82
CA ARG A 289 -2.55 13.46 35.49
C ARG A 289 -2.12 14.83 36.05
N VAL A 290 -2.45 15.94 35.39
CA VAL A 290 -1.99 17.30 35.80
C VAL A 290 -3.07 18.12 36.53
N LEU A 291 -4.36 17.96 36.21
CA LEU A 291 -5.46 18.64 36.91
C LEU A 291 -6.18 17.78 37.96
N GLY A 292 -6.01 16.45 37.96
CA GLY A 292 -6.66 15.56 38.92
C GLY A 292 -8.16 15.36 38.68
N TRP A 293 -8.64 15.51 37.44
CA TRP A 293 -10.05 15.29 37.09
C TRP A 293 -10.40 13.80 37.01
N GLU A 294 -11.62 13.45 37.40
CA GLU A 294 -12.14 12.10 37.27
C GLU A 294 -12.47 11.76 35.81
N ASN A 295 -12.21 10.51 35.40
CA ASN A 295 -12.41 10.08 34.00
C ASN A 295 -13.88 10.23 33.52
N ALA A 296 -14.85 10.19 34.44
CA ALA A 296 -16.25 10.44 34.13
C ALA A 296 -16.53 11.92 33.80
N GLU A 297 -15.87 12.87 34.48
CA GLU A 297 -15.99 14.31 34.23
C GLU A 297 -15.31 14.68 32.90
N ILE A 298 -14.16 14.05 32.64
CA ILE A 298 -13.41 14.13 31.38
C ILE A 298 -14.27 13.72 30.18
N GLU A 299 -14.90 12.54 30.18
CA GLU A 299 -15.71 12.10 29.04
C GLU A 299 -17.00 12.90 28.87
N VAL A 300 -17.61 13.41 29.95
CA VAL A 300 -18.73 14.35 29.87
C VAL A 300 -18.31 15.66 29.20
N LEU A 301 -17.16 16.23 29.57
CA LEU A 301 -16.61 17.43 28.94
C LEU A 301 -16.32 17.17 27.45
N LYS A 302 -15.58 16.10 27.12
CA LYS A 302 -15.26 15.72 25.73
C LYS A 302 -16.52 15.54 24.89
N ALA A 303 -17.56 14.87 25.40
CA ALA A 303 -18.84 14.72 24.71
C ALA A 303 -19.58 16.06 24.50
N GLY A 304 -19.40 17.03 25.41
CA GLY A 304 -19.83 18.41 25.23
C GLY A 304 -19.08 19.12 24.10
N VAL A 305 -17.74 19.07 24.14
CA VAL A 305 -16.86 19.68 23.12
C VAL A 305 -17.18 19.14 21.72
N ARG A 306 -17.26 17.81 21.53
CA ARG A 306 -17.57 17.20 20.24
C ARG A 306 -18.92 17.68 19.68
N ARG A 307 -19.92 17.89 20.55
CA ARG A 307 -21.27 18.38 20.16
C ARG A 307 -21.25 19.84 19.74
N GLU A 308 -20.48 20.68 20.44
CA GLU A 308 -20.37 22.11 20.13
C GLU A 308 -19.52 22.34 18.86
N LEU A 309 -18.42 21.61 18.67
CA LEU A 309 -17.64 21.64 17.43
C LEU A 309 -18.46 21.20 16.20
N SER A 310 -19.47 20.34 16.40
CA SER A 310 -20.38 19.89 15.34
C SER A 310 -21.57 20.85 15.08
N ASN A 311 -21.65 22.00 15.77
CA ASN A 311 -22.78 22.93 15.66
C ASN A 311 -22.50 24.00 14.59
N PRO A 312 -23.24 24.03 13.45
CA PRO A 312 -22.99 24.98 12.37
C PRO A 312 -23.32 26.45 12.73
N ALA A 313 -23.91 26.72 13.90
CA ALA A 313 -24.15 28.07 14.41
C ALA A 313 -23.04 28.58 15.37
N ILE A 314 -21.88 27.92 15.38
CA ILE A 314 -20.68 28.29 16.14
C ILE A 314 -19.52 28.51 15.14
N HIS A 315 -19.09 29.76 15.00
CA HIS A 315 -18.17 30.22 13.94
C HIS A 315 -16.76 30.47 14.52
N ILE A 316 -16.19 29.43 15.13
CA ILE A 316 -14.90 29.53 15.80
C ILE A 316 -13.72 29.22 14.87
N TYR A 317 -12.58 29.84 15.17
CA TYR A 317 -11.30 29.65 14.51
C TYR A 317 -10.16 29.62 15.55
N ILE A 318 -9.02 29.07 15.14
CA ILE A 318 -7.77 29.11 15.89
C ILE A 318 -6.76 30.01 15.15
N PRO A 319 -6.06 30.95 15.83
CA PRO A 319 -4.95 31.68 15.24
C PRO A 319 -3.71 30.77 15.12
N VAL A 320 -3.11 30.72 13.92
CA VAL A 320 -1.84 30.01 13.68
C VAL A 320 -0.75 31.04 13.40
N TYR A 321 0.34 30.99 14.16
CA TYR A 321 1.48 31.89 14.09
C TYR A 321 2.59 31.28 13.22
N PHE A 322 3.08 32.05 12.26
CA PHE A 322 4.29 31.76 11.49
C PHE A 322 5.31 32.85 11.78
N VAL A 323 6.45 32.52 12.38
CA VAL A 323 7.47 33.49 12.86
C VAL A 323 8.83 33.14 12.27
N SER A 324 9.45 34.08 11.55
CA SER A 324 10.60 33.79 10.66
C SER A 324 11.40 35.06 10.30
N PRO A 325 12.75 35.06 10.30
CA PRO A 325 13.57 36.21 9.96
C PRO A 325 13.64 36.46 8.43
N SER A 326 13.18 37.64 8.02
CA SER A 326 13.14 38.20 6.65
C SER A 326 12.15 37.55 5.66
N TRP A 327 11.58 38.39 4.78
CA TRP A 327 10.84 37.98 3.59
C TRP A 327 10.85 39.12 2.54
N GLN A 328 10.68 38.78 1.26
CA GLN A 328 10.29 39.74 0.21
C GLN A 328 9.20 39.13 -0.69
N ILE A 329 8.28 39.98 -1.14
CA ILE A 329 7.01 39.55 -1.74
C ILE A 329 7.20 38.85 -3.10
N ARG A 330 6.65 37.64 -3.25
CA ARG A 330 6.30 37.08 -4.56
C ARG A 330 4.86 37.49 -4.93
N ASP A 331 4.71 38.25 -6.00
CA ASP A 331 3.41 38.75 -6.49
C ASP A 331 2.54 37.64 -7.13
N SER A 332 1.81 36.87 -6.33
CA SER A 332 0.81 35.88 -6.83
C SER A 332 -0.59 36.00 -6.21
N LEU A 333 -0.73 36.37 -4.93
CA LEU A 333 -2.03 36.51 -4.24
C LEU A 333 -2.81 37.78 -4.65
N LYS A 334 -3.25 37.84 -5.91
CA LYS A 334 -4.10 38.91 -6.44
C LYS A 334 -5.58 38.74 -6.06
N ILE A 335 -5.91 39.09 -4.82
CA ILE A 335 -7.26 39.57 -4.51
C ILE A 335 -7.53 40.78 -5.42
N SER A 336 -8.66 40.77 -6.15
CA SER A 336 -8.92 41.75 -7.21
C SER A 336 -9.89 42.87 -6.79
N PRO A 337 -9.42 44.11 -6.60
CA PRO A 337 -10.29 45.27 -6.47
C PRO A 337 -10.60 45.87 -7.84
N LEU A 338 -11.83 45.67 -8.33
CA LEU A 338 -12.35 46.46 -9.44
C LEU A 338 -12.58 47.92 -8.98
N ILE A 339 -11.71 48.86 -9.40
CA ILE A 339 -12.09 50.22 -9.87
C ILE A 339 -10.87 51.03 -10.40
N ARG A 340 -10.84 51.20 -11.72
CA ARG A 340 -10.36 52.35 -12.56
C ARG A 340 -8.90 52.90 -12.51
N SER A 341 -8.44 53.26 -13.73
CA SER A 341 -7.44 54.30 -14.12
C SER A 341 -5.91 54.06 -13.94
N ARG A 342 -5.30 53.56 -15.04
CA ARG A 342 -4.19 54.15 -15.86
C ARG A 342 -3.58 55.53 -15.42
N PRO A 343 -2.34 55.90 -15.85
CA PRO A 343 -1.20 55.09 -16.39
C PRO A 343 0.26 55.62 -16.13
N PHE A 344 1.25 54.88 -16.69
CA PHE A 344 2.54 55.32 -17.31
C PHE A 344 3.89 55.39 -16.52
N ALA A 345 4.93 54.81 -17.17
CA ALA A 345 6.40 54.95 -17.01
C ALA A 345 7.09 54.50 -15.68
N GLY A 346 8.33 53.96 -15.66
CA GLY A 346 9.17 53.40 -16.75
C GLY A 346 10.70 53.58 -16.58
N ARG A 347 11.50 52.52 -16.81
CA ARG A 347 13.00 52.44 -16.79
C ARG A 347 13.66 52.51 -15.38
N SER A 348 14.85 51.97 -15.08
CA SER A 348 15.79 51.06 -15.81
C SER A 348 16.92 50.51 -14.89
N GLU A 349 17.33 49.25 -15.12
CA GLU A 349 18.66 48.55 -15.09
C GLU A 349 19.89 48.98 -14.20
N PRO A 350 20.90 48.06 -13.98
CA PRO A 350 21.72 48.02 -12.74
C PRO A 350 23.28 47.98 -12.88
N GLY A 351 23.99 47.74 -11.77
CA GLY A 351 25.42 47.31 -11.67
C GLY A 351 25.72 46.67 -10.28
N LYS A 352 26.46 45.55 -10.12
CA LYS A 352 27.92 45.24 -10.24
C LYS A 352 28.72 45.48 -8.92
N VAL A 353 29.39 44.47 -8.30
CA VAL A 353 30.73 43.85 -8.58
C VAL A 353 31.89 44.85 -8.36
N GLU A 354 32.97 44.66 -7.58
CA GLU A 354 33.86 43.53 -7.13
C GLU A 354 33.90 43.32 -5.57
N ASP A 355 34.77 42.53 -4.86
CA ASP A 355 35.45 41.20 -5.00
C ASP A 355 36.48 40.96 -3.82
N LYS A 356 37.01 39.72 -3.61
CA LYS A 356 38.16 39.28 -2.72
C LYS A 356 37.91 39.12 -1.19
N GLY A 357 38.58 38.23 -0.43
CA GLY A 357 39.52 37.12 -0.73
C GLY A 357 40.71 36.99 0.26
N GLY A 358 41.05 35.79 0.81
CA GLY A 358 42.27 35.61 1.65
C GLY A 358 42.48 34.32 2.50
N SER A 359 43.20 33.34 1.93
CA SER A 359 44.19 32.38 2.54
C SER A 359 44.24 31.97 4.04
N CYS A 360 44.13 30.65 4.31
CA CYS A 360 45.12 29.70 4.92
C CYS A 360 45.88 29.99 6.27
N PRO A 361 46.53 28.99 6.96
CA PRO A 361 46.77 27.56 6.63
C PRO A 361 46.51 26.51 7.77
N HIS A 362 47.00 25.27 7.58
CA HIS A 362 46.87 24.05 8.41
C HIS A 362 47.57 24.00 9.79
N VAL A 363 47.14 23.02 10.61
CA VAL A 363 47.98 22.22 11.56
C VAL A 363 47.62 20.72 11.40
N GLU A 364 48.54 19.81 11.74
CA GLU A 364 48.52 18.35 11.44
C GLU A 364 47.91 17.45 12.53
N THR A 365 47.90 16.12 12.30
CA THR A 365 47.22 15.09 13.10
C THR A 365 48.15 14.03 13.71
N SER A 366 47.76 13.50 14.88
CA SER A 366 48.15 12.18 15.44
C SER A 366 47.21 11.85 16.61
N GLY A 367 46.90 10.61 16.99
CA GLY A 367 47.23 9.27 16.45
C GLY A 367 46.58 8.18 17.34
N LEU A 368 46.95 6.90 17.16
CA LEU A 368 46.59 5.72 17.99
C LEU A 368 45.12 5.23 17.94
N ASP A 369 44.79 3.99 18.35
CA ASP A 369 45.33 2.69 17.88
C ASP A 369 44.36 1.52 18.19
N ASN A 370 44.68 0.33 17.67
CA ASN A 370 43.90 -0.93 17.65
C ASN A 370 43.61 -1.59 19.02
N ILE A 371 42.42 -2.21 19.17
CA ILE A 371 42.17 -3.43 19.99
C ILE A 371 41.17 -4.37 19.25
N GLN A 372 41.33 -5.70 19.41
CA GLN A 372 40.58 -6.78 18.72
C GLN A 372 39.44 -7.42 19.58
N PRO A 373 38.52 -8.21 18.96
CA PRO A 373 37.28 -8.66 19.60
C PRO A 373 37.39 -9.95 20.43
N PHE A 374 36.39 -10.17 21.30
CA PHE A 374 36.22 -11.37 22.11
C PHE A 374 35.35 -12.45 21.44
N ASN A 375 35.53 -13.70 21.86
CA ASN A 375 34.92 -14.90 21.29
C ASN A 375 34.17 -15.69 22.38
N LEU A 376 33.02 -16.29 22.07
CA LEU A 376 32.32 -17.22 22.98
C LEU A 376 31.55 -18.29 22.19
N HIS A 377 31.34 -19.46 22.79
CA HIS A 377 30.86 -20.66 22.08
C HIS A 377 29.95 -21.55 22.94
N LEU A 378 29.22 -22.44 22.26
CA LEU A 378 28.43 -23.58 22.78
C LEU A 378 27.14 -23.30 23.58
N LEU A 379 26.00 -23.78 23.02
CA LEU A 379 25.16 -24.80 23.70
C LEU A 379 24.26 -25.56 22.69
N HIS A 380 23.61 -26.63 23.15
CA HIS A 380 23.31 -27.82 22.35
C HIS A 380 22.03 -27.84 21.45
N THR A 381 22.25 -28.20 20.19
CA THR A 381 21.48 -29.16 19.34
C THR A 381 19.99 -29.46 19.63
N ARG A 382 19.12 -29.16 18.65
CA ARG A 382 17.99 -30.02 18.22
C ARG A 382 17.93 -30.07 16.70
N SER A 383 17.76 -31.26 16.12
CA SER A 383 17.74 -31.49 14.67
C SER A 383 16.36 -31.22 14.06
N TYR A 384 16.22 -30.06 13.42
CA TYR A 384 15.19 -29.82 12.39
C TYR A 384 15.80 -30.09 11.00
N PRO A 385 15.00 -30.36 9.95
CA PRO A 385 15.50 -30.27 8.58
C PRO A 385 16.13 -28.88 8.36
N ALA A 386 17.24 -28.84 7.62
CA ALA A 386 18.04 -27.63 7.51
C ALA A 386 17.19 -26.47 6.98
N LYS A 387 17.06 -25.40 7.76
CA LYS A 387 16.63 -24.10 7.22
C LYS A 387 17.70 -23.66 6.24
N MET A 388 17.36 -23.57 4.95
CA MET A 388 18.14 -22.77 4.02
C MET A 388 18.34 -21.38 4.62
N SER A 389 19.55 -20.86 4.50
CA SER A 389 19.82 -19.47 4.82
C SER A 389 18.98 -18.56 3.91
N LEU A 390 18.64 -17.37 4.42
CA LEU A 390 18.00 -16.34 3.62
C LEU A 390 18.81 -16.04 2.34
N GLN A 391 20.14 -16.15 2.42
CA GLN A 391 21.08 -15.93 1.33
C GLN A 391 21.01 -17.01 0.23
N GLU A 392 20.76 -18.28 0.57
CA GLU A 392 20.51 -19.34 -0.40
C GLU A 392 19.15 -19.16 -1.11
N VAL A 393 18.10 -18.77 -0.38
CA VAL A 393 16.77 -18.51 -0.97
C VAL A 393 16.81 -17.29 -1.89
N ILE A 394 17.51 -16.21 -1.49
CA ILE A 394 17.79 -15.05 -2.34
C ILE A 394 18.58 -15.47 -3.59
N THR A 395 19.61 -16.30 -3.44
CA THR A 395 20.43 -16.78 -4.57
C THR A 395 19.59 -17.58 -5.56
N GLN A 396 18.79 -18.56 -5.11
CA GLN A 396 17.91 -19.33 -6.01
C GLN A 396 16.84 -18.47 -6.69
N THR A 397 16.27 -17.50 -5.97
CA THR A 397 15.32 -16.52 -6.55
C THR A 397 15.99 -15.70 -7.65
N ASN A 398 17.25 -15.30 -7.49
CA ASN A 398 18.01 -14.56 -8.51
C ASN A 398 18.51 -15.45 -9.67
N VAL A 399 18.88 -16.71 -9.41
CA VAL A 399 19.29 -17.67 -10.47
C VAL A 399 18.13 -17.96 -11.42
N SER A 400 16.88 -17.93 -10.95
CA SER A 400 15.69 -18.02 -11.80
C SER A 400 15.54 -16.89 -12.84
N LEU A 401 16.41 -15.87 -12.78
CA LEU A 401 16.38 -14.66 -13.61
C LEU A 401 17.75 -14.29 -14.23
N SER A 402 18.73 -15.20 -14.24
CA SER A 402 19.94 -15.02 -15.05
C SER A 402 20.50 -16.37 -15.54
N ALA A 403 20.17 -16.72 -16.79
CA ALA A 403 20.47 -18.03 -17.37
C ALA A 403 20.94 -17.98 -18.85
N THR A 404 21.45 -16.84 -19.33
CA THR A 404 22.38 -16.79 -20.49
C THR A 404 23.27 -15.55 -20.41
N ALA A 405 24.57 -15.72 -20.17
CA ALA A 405 25.53 -14.61 -20.24
C ALA A 405 25.85 -14.27 -21.71
N GLY A 406 25.19 -13.23 -22.24
CA GLY A 406 25.51 -12.63 -23.54
C GLY A 406 26.17 -11.26 -23.36
N ASP A 407 27.35 -11.06 -23.96
CA ASP A 407 28.15 -9.83 -23.79
C ASP A 407 27.55 -8.60 -24.47
N THR A 408 26.65 -7.90 -23.76
CA THR A 408 26.52 -6.43 -23.78
C THR A 408 25.79 -5.99 -22.52
N GLN A 409 26.37 -5.08 -21.72
CA GLN A 409 25.56 -4.28 -20.78
C GLN A 409 24.95 -3.09 -21.53
N PRO A 410 23.61 -2.96 -21.61
CA PRO A 410 22.97 -1.78 -22.18
C PRO A 410 23.08 -0.58 -21.23
N GLU A 411 23.00 0.63 -21.79
CA GLU A 411 22.83 1.85 -21.00
C GLU A 411 21.54 1.79 -20.14
N GLY A 412 21.58 2.45 -18.98
CA GLY A 412 20.61 2.22 -17.90
C GLY A 412 19.16 2.48 -18.27
N SER A 413 18.34 1.43 -18.22
CA SER A 413 16.87 1.55 -18.27
C SER A 413 16.36 2.19 -16.97
N ALA A 414 15.52 3.22 -17.10
CA ALA A 414 14.79 3.79 -15.95
C ALA A 414 13.66 2.87 -15.44
N VAL A 415 13.34 1.78 -16.16
CA VAL A 415 12.36 0.79 -15.74
C VAL A 415 13.02 -0.25 -14.86
N LEU A 416 12.52 -0.41 -13.63
CA LEU A 416 12.87 -1.52 -12.74
C LEU A 416 12.31 -2.85 -13.31
N HIS A 417 13.06 -3.43 -14.25
CA HIS A 417 12.79 -4.77 -14.77
C HIS A 417 12.98 -5.83 -13.65
N ARG A 418 12.35 -7.00 -13.81
CA ARG A 418 12.41 -8.09 -12.81
C ARG A 418 13.83 -8.56 -12.49
N THR A 419 14.75 -8.39 -13.42
CA THR A 419 16.20 -8.51 -13.23
C THR A 419 16.85 -7.21 -13.70
N LEU A 420 17.84 -6.74 -12.94
CA LEU A 420 18.68 -5.59 -13.29
C LEU A 420 19.90 -5.97 -14.16
N ARG A 421 20.06 -7.26 -14.49
CA ARG A 421 21.20 -7.79 -15.25
C ARG A 421 20.92 -8.00 -16.73
N GLU A 422 19.67 -8.27 -17.08
CA GLU A 422 19.25 -8.65 -18.43
C GLU A 422 18.05 -7.77 -18.84
N ARG A 423 18.11 -7.14 -20.02
CA ARG A 423 16.97 -6.38 -20.57
C ARG A 423 15.99 -7.35 -21.25
N PRO A 424 14.69 -7.37 -20.88
CA PRO A 424 13.70 -8.18 -21.58
C PRO A 424 13.57 -7.80 -23.07
N LYS A 425 13.26 -8.76 -23.94
CA LYS A 425 13.03 -8.52 -25.37
C LYS A 425 11.90 -7.50 -25.57
N THR A 426 12.13 -6.44 -26.35
CA THR A 426 11.12 -5.39 -26.54
C THR A 426 10.06 -5.83 -27.55
N VAL A 427 8.79 -5.83 -27.14
CA VAL A 427 7.63 -6.01 -28.02
C VAL A 427 7.25 -4.65 -28.61
N VAL A 428 7.14 -4.55 -29.93
CA VAL A 428 6.79 -3.32 -30.66
C VAL A 428 5.38 -3.34 -31.25
N GLY A 429 4.71 -4.50 -31.24
CA GLY A 429 3.30 -4.66 -31.61
C GLY A 429 2.80 -6.06 -31.29
N SER A 430 1.52 -6.31 -31.50
CA SER A 430 0.92 -7.65 -31.37
C SER A 430 -0.36 -7.79 -32.20
N SER A 431 -0.64 -8.99 -32.70
CA SER A 431 -1.86 -9.28 -33.46
C SER A 431 -2.21 -10.77 -33.39
N GLY A 432 -3.50 -11.09 -33.21
CA GLY A 432 -3.98 -12.47 -33.10
C GLY A 432 -3.27 -13.22 -31.96
N ASN A 433 -2.57 -14.31 -32.30
CA ASN A 433 -1.81 -15.13 -31.35
C ASN A 433 -0.33 -14.69 -31.21
N TYR A 434 0.10 -13.56 -31.79
CA TYR A 434 1.52 -13.21 -31.93
C TYR A 434 1.92 -11.89 -31.26
N LEU A 435 3.15 -11.87 -30.74
CA LEU A 435 3.89 -10.68 -30.29
C LEU A 435 5.01 -10.38 -31.30
N HIS A 436 5.04 -9.16 -31.82
CA HIS A 436 6.04 -8.70 -32.80
C HIS A 436 7.19 -8.01 -32.04
N LEU A 437 8.41 -8.54 -32.16
CA LEU A 437 9.58 -8.03 -31.44
C LEU A 437 10.38 -6.99 -32.26
N GLU A 438 11.15 -6.15 -31.57
CA GLU A 438 11.98 -5.08 -32.19
C GLU A 438 13.02 -5.60 -33.21
N ASN A 439 13.41 -6.87 -33.11
CA ASN A 439 14.31 -7.55 -34.05
C ASN A 439 13.60 -8.16 -35.27
N GLY A 440 12.29 -7.97 -35.42
CA GLY A 440 11.48 -8.55 -36.50
C GLY A 440 11.09 -10.02 -36.30
N GLN A 441 11.21 -10.55 -35.08
CA GLN A 441 10.82 -11.92 -34.72
C GLN A 441 9.36 -11.96 -34.22
N ASP A 442 8.56 -12.86 -34.77
CA ASP A 442 7.15 -13.07 -34.39
C ASP A 442 7.01 -14.24 -33.40
N ILE A 443 6.82 -13.94 -32.12
CA ILE A 443 6.66 -14.94 -31.06
C ILE A 443 5.18 -15.36 -30.96
N PHE A 444 4.91 -16.65 -31.06
CA PHE A 444 3.59 -17.21 -30.73
C PHE A 444 3.38 -17.13 -29.21
N ASP A 445 2.36 -16.38 -28.77
CA ASP A 445 1.97 -16.25 -27.37
C ASP A 445 1.08 -17.42 -26.92
N ALA A 446 1.69 -18.57 -26.65
CA ALA A 446 0.98 -19.76 -26.17
C ALA A 446 0.50 -19.63 -24.71
N THR A 447 0.50 -18.41 -24.15
CA THR A 447 0.30 -18.15 -22.72
C THR A 447 -0.70 -17.03 -22.42
N GLY A 448 -0.92 -16.08 -23.33
CA GLY A 448 -1.56 -14.81 -23.01
C GLY A 448 -0.81 -14.07 -21.90
N GLY A 449 0.53 -14.15 -21.89
CA GLY A 449 1.35 -13.80 -20.73
C GLY A 449 1.01 -14.65 -19.50
N ALA A 450 0.47 -14.04 -18.45
CA ALA A 450 0.08 -14.76 -17.22
C ALA A 450 -1.34 -15.36 -17.33
N ALA A 451 -1.69 -16.02 -18.45
CA ALA A 451 -3.06 -16.47 -18.80
C ALA A 451 -4.09 -15.33 -19.00
N VAL A 452 -3.64 -14.12 -19.36
CA VAL A 452 -4.44 -12.89 -19.45
C VAL A 452 -5.17 -12.72 -20.79
N SER A 453 -4.47 -12.85 -21.92
CA SER A 453 -4.96 -12.43 -23.24
C SER A 453 -5.95 -13.41 -23.89
N CYS A 454 -7.12 -13.59 -23.28
CA CYS A 454 -8.10 -14.61 -23.66
C CYS A 454 -8.75 -14.43 -25.05
N LEU A 455 -8.68 -13.24 -25.67
CA LEU A 455 -9.15 -13.00 -27.05
C LEU A 455 -8.00 -12.93 -28.07
N GLY A 456 -6.76 -13.11 -27.63
CA GLY A 456 -5.59 -12.68 -28.37
C GLY A 456 -5.48 -11.17 -28.48
N HIS A 457 -4.59 -10.72 -29.35
CA HIS A 457 -4.13 -9.34 -29.47
C HIS A 457 -4.80 -8.59 -30.63
N GLY A 458 -5.04 -7.29 -30.46
CA GLY A 458 -5.53 -6.40 -31.54
C GLY A 458 -7.03 -6.45 -31.83
N ASN A 459 -7.88 -6.84 -30.87
CA ASN A 459 -9.33 -6.90 -31.08
C ASN A 459 -9.97 -5.50 -31.17
N GLU A 460 -10.31 -5.07 -32.38
CA GLU A 460 -10.82 -3.72 -32.65
C GLU A 460 -12.15 -3.41 -31.94
N ARG A 461 -13.01 -4.40 -31.65
CA ARG A 461 -14.27 -4.15 -30.91
C ARG A 461 -14.00 -3.64 -29.49
N VAL A 462 -13.05 -4.25 -28.79
CA VAL A 462 -12.67 -3.85 -27.43
C VAL A 462 -12.05 -2.45 -27.44
N LYS A 463 -11.17 -2.17 -28.41
CA LYS A 463 -10.58 -0.85 -28.63
C LYS A 463 -11.63 0.24 -28.91
N GLN A 464 -12.61 -0.03 -29.78
CA GLN A 464 -13.70 0.91 -30.05
C GLN A 464 -14.61 1.12 -28.82
N ALA A 465 -14.87 0.09 -28.02
CA ALA A 465 -15.60 0.22 -26.75
C ALA A 465 -14.84 1.10 -25.72
N MET A 466 -13.51 0.98 -25.67
CA MET A 466 -12.67 1.86 -24.83
C MET A 466 -12.67 3.30 -25.32
N MET A 467 -12.53 3.54 -26.63
CA MET A 467 -12.57 4.88 -27.24
C MET A 467 -13.92 5.55 -27.01
N ALA A 468 -15.03 4.88 -27.31
CA ALA A 468 -16.38 5.41 -27.09
C ALA A 468 -16.68 5.69 -25.60
N GLN A 469 -16.05 4.97 -24.68
CA GLN A 469 -16.14 5.27 -23.25
C GLN A 469 -15.25 6.46 -22.84
N LEU A 470 -14.06 6.62 -23.43
CA LEU A 470 -13.23 7.82 -23.22
C LEU A 470 -13.94 9.10 -23.71
N ASP A 471 -14.58 9.04 -24.88
CA ASP A 471 -15.36 10.15 -25.47
C ASP A 471 -16.57 10.55 -24.60
N ALA A 472 -17.15 9.58 -23.87
CA ALA A 472 -18.32 9.80 -23.02
C ALA A 472 -17.96 10.21 -21.58
N ASN A 473 -17.06 9.45 -20.94
CA ASN A 473 -16.37 9.81 -19.69
C ASN A 473 -15.21 8.84 -19.42
N ALA A 474 -13.98 9.37 -19.33
CA ALA A 474 -12.81 8.60 -18.93
C ALA A 474 -12.90 8.06 -17.49
N TYR A 475 -13.33 8.87 -16.52
CA TYR A 475 -13.24 8.57 -15.08
C TYR A 475 -14.36 9.23 -14.26
N CYS A 476 -14.88 8.50 -13.27
CA CYS A 476 -15.68 9.08 -12.19
C CYS A 476 -15.41 8.30 -10.89
N TYR A 477 -15.38 9.01 -9.76
CA TYR A 477 -15.08 8.40 -8.46
C TYR A 477 -16.29 7.63 -7.92
N SER A 478 -16.12 6.33 -7.68
CA SER A 478 -17.25 5.41 -7.39
C SER A 478 -17.98 5.64 -6.08
N LEU A 479 -17.43 6.44 -5.16
CA LEU A 479 -18.11 6.83 -3.92
C LEU A 479 -19.31 7.76 -4.18
N PHE A 480 -19.23 8.59 -5.22
CA PHE A 480 -20.24 9.61 -5.54
C PHE A 480 -21.01 9.31 -6.84
N PHE A 481 -20.40 8.55 -7.77
CA PHE A 481 -20.92 8.38 -9.12
C PHE A 481 -20.83 6.93 -9.61
N SER A 482 -21.94 6.39 -10.12
CA SER A 482 -21.92 5.16 -10.92
C SER A 482 -21.66 5.49 -12.41
N SER A 483 -21.29 4.47 -13.20
CA SER A 483 -21.17 4.56 -14.65
C SER A 483 -22.00 3.48 -15.35
N PRO A 484 -22.66 3.76 -16.49
CA PRO A 484 -23.41 2.74 -17.25
C PRO A 484 -22.54 1.57 -17.73
N ALA A 485 -21.22 1.74 -17.83
CA ALA A 485 -20.29 0.66 -18.11
C ALA A 485 -20.11 -0.28 -16.90
N GLY A 486 -19.95 0.29 -15.69
CA GLY A 486 -19.86 -0.45 -14.45
C GLY A 486 -21.12 -1.26 -14.16
N GLU A 487 -22.30 -0.64 -14.24
CA GLU A 487 -23.59 -1.32 -14.02
C GLU A 487 -23.80 -2.50 -14.99
N ARG A 488 -23.53 -2.30 -16.29
CA ARG A 488 -23.66 -3.37 -17.29
C ARG A 488 -22.70 -4.53 -17.06
N LEU A 489 -21.46 -4.26 -16.64
CA LEU A 489 -20.49 -5.30 -16.31
C LEU A 489 -20.91 -6.06 -15.03
N ALA A 490 -21.26 -5.33 -13.97
CA ALA A 490 -21.69 -5.91 -12.70
C ALA A 490 -22.93 -6.80 -12.88
N GLN A 491 -23.94 -6.34 -13.63
CA GLN A 491 -25.14 -7.14 -13.91
C GLN A 491 -24.80 -8.39 -14.73
N LEU A 492 -23.98 -8.28 -15.80
CA LEU A 492 -23.57 -9.42 -16.62
C LEU A 492 -22.86 -10.51 -15.80
N LEU A 493 -21.99 -10.10 -14.86
CA LEU A 493 -21.23 -11.00 -13.99
C LEU A 493 -22.06 -11.60 -12.85
N VAL A 494 -23.14 -10.93 -12.42
CA VAL A 494 -24.09 -11.47 -11.45
C VAL A 494 -25.04 -12.47 -12.13
N ASP A 495 -25.61 -12.10 -13.28
CA ASP A 495 -26.53 -12.92 -14.08
C ASP A 495 -25.90 -14.26 -14.49
N SER A 496 -24.61 -14.27 -14.81
CA SER A 496 -23.89 -15.48 -15.22
C SER A 496 -23.77 -16.53 -14.12
N THR A 497 -23.99 -16.17 -12.85
CA THR A 497 -23.94 -17.10 -11.71
C THR A 497 -25.25 -17.83 -11.44
N GLY A 498 -26.30 -17.58 -12.25
CA GLY A 498 -27.61 -18.20 -12.05
C GLY A 498 -28.32 -17.81 -10.74
N GLY A 499 -27.94 -16.68 -10.14
CA GLY A 499 -28.49 -16.18 -8.87
C GLY A 499 -27.77 -16.67 -7.60
N VAL A 500 -26.62 -17.38 -7.74
CA VAL A 500 -25.75 -17.73 -6.62
C VAL A 500 -25.11 -16.48 -5.99
N MET A 501 -24.67 -15.55 -6.83
CA MET A 501 -24.09 -14.27 -6.44
C MET A 501 -25.11 -13.15 -6.63
N SER A 502 -25.00 -12.06 -5.86
CA SER A 502 -25.96 -10.95 -5.88
C SER A 502 -25.34 -9.56 -6.03
N LYS A 503 -24.01 -9.43 -5.84
CA LYS A 503 -23.25 -8.20 -6.07
C LYS A 503 -21.89 -8.51 -6.68
N ALA A 504 -21.39 -7.59 -7.49
CA ALA A 504 -20.02 -7.57 -7.98
C ALA A 504 -19.35 -6.25 -7.55
N LEU A 505 -18.09 -6.30 -7.13
CA LEU A 505 -17.22 -5.14 -6.93
C LEU A 505 -16.05 -5.23 -7.91
N ILE A 506 -15.71 -4.12 -8.57
CA ILE A 506 -14.72 -4.06 -9.65
C ILE A 506 -13.51 -3.23 -9.20
N VAL A 507 -12.31 -3.81 -9.31
CA VAL A 507 -11.02 -3.22 -8.91
C VAL A 507 -9.99 -3.41 -10.04
N SER A 508 -8.73 -3.00 -9.85
CA SER A 508 -7.71 -2.95 -10.91
C SER A 508 -6.93 -4.27 -11.05
N SER A 509 -6.64 -4.96 -9.94
CA SER A 509 -5.81 -6.17 -9.92
C SER A 509 -6.35 -7.29 -9.03
N GLY A 510 -5.85 -8.51 -9.28
CA GLY A 510 -6.18 -9.68 -8.46
C GLY A 510 -5.76 -9.55 -7.00
N SER A 511 -4.64 -8.85 -6.74
CA SER A 511 -4.17 -8.55 -5.38
C SER A 511 -5.21 -7.69 -4.64
N GLU A 512 -5.69 -6.60 -5.25
CA GLU A 512 -6.78 -5.77 -4.69
C GLU A 512 -8.05 -6.58 -4.43
N ALA A 513 -8.41 -7.48 -5.35
CA ALA A 513 -9.59 -8.33 -5.19
C ALA A 513 -9.46 -9.29 -3.99
N VAL A 514 -8.25 -9.79 -3.70
CA VAL A 514 -7.99 -10.62 -2.51
C VAL A 514 -7.95 -9.78 -1.23
N GLU A 515 -7.34 -8.58 -1.22
CA GLU A 515 -7.42 -7.67 -0.05
C GLU A 515 -8.88 -7.28 0.27
N ALA A 516 -9.69 -7.02 -0.76
CA ALA A 516 -11.12 -6.78 -0.61
C ALA A 516 -11.87 -8.03 -0.11
N ALA A 517 -11.57 -9.22 -0.62
CA ALA A 517 -12.17 -10.47 -0.13
C ALA A 517 -11.81 -10.77 1.34
N LEU A 518 -10.59 -10.46 1.78
CA LEU A 518 -10.15 -10.56 3.17
C LEU A 518 -10.93 -9.58 4.07
N LYS A 519 -10.99 -8.29 3.69
CA LYS A 519 -11.75 -7.28 4.44
C LYS A 519 -13.25 -7.61 4.50
N LEU A 520 -13.85 -8.04 3.40
CA LEU A 520 -15.26 -8.44 3.34
C LEU A 520 -15.54 -9.67 4.21
N SER A 521 -14.65 -10.67 4.18
CA SER A 521 -14.76 -11.86 5.03
C SER A 521 -14.69 -11.50 6.52
N ARG A 522 -13.82 -10.55 6.91
CA ARG A 522 -13.75 -10.04 8.29
C ARG A 522 -15.01 -9.26 8.66
N GLN A 523 -15.47 -8.34 7.80
CA GLN A 523 -16.61 -7.47 8.08
C GLN A 523 -17.92 -8.28 8.21
N TYR A 524 -18.11 -9.32 7.41
CA TYR A 524 -19.23 -10.26 7.54
C TYR A 524 -19.41 -10.76 9.00
N PHE A 525 -18.33 -11.15 9.69
CA PHE A 525 -18.40 -11.61 11.09
C PHE A 525 -18.60 -10.48 12.11
N MET A 526 -18.23 -9.23 11.77
CA MET A 526 -18.52 -8.06 12.59
C MET A 526 -19.98 -7.61 12.51
N GLU A 527 -20.69 -7.98 11.43
CA GLU A 527 -22.09 -7.59 11.18
C GLU A 527 -23.11 -8.72 11.41
N LEU A 528 -22.65 -9.89 11.88
CA LEU A 528 -23.54 -10.89 12.48
C LEU A 528 -24.19 -10.36 13.77
N SER A 529 -25.35 -10.91 14.12
CA SER A 529 -26.02 -10.64 15.40
C SER A 529 -26.18 -11.95 16.19
N PRO A 530 -25.46 -12.14 17.32
CA PRO A 530 -24.40 -11.27 17.84
C PRO A 530 -23.11 -11.29 16.97
N PRO A 531 -22.28 -10.24 17.03
CA PRO A 531 -21.04 -10.17 16.27
C PRO A 531 -19.98 -11.15 16.79
N GLN A 532 -19.05 -11.54 15.92
CA GLN A 532 -17.97 -12.49 16.22
C GLN A 532 -16.60 -11.81 16.10
N PRO A 533 -16.25 -10.87 17.00
CA PRO A 533 -15.03 -10.06 16.89
C PRO A 533 -13.73 -10.86 16.94
N GLN A 534 -13.75 -12.10 17.44
CA GLN A 534 -12.60 -13.03 17.45
C GLN A 534 -12.28 -13.67 16.08
N ARG A 535 -13.13 -13.49 15.06
CA ARG A 535 -12.90 -14.00 13.69
C ARG A 535 -11.87 -13.14 12.97
N ILE A 536 -10.59 -13.52 13.04
CA ILE A 536 -9.44 -12.74 12.51
C ILE A 536 -8.49 -13.56 11.63
N ARG A 537 -8.63 -14.89 11.56
CA ARG A 537 -7.71 -15.80 10.88
C ARG A 537 -8.16 -16.23 9.50
N PHE A 538 -7.21 -16.63 8.65
CA PHE A 538 -7.47 -17.11 7.30
C PHE A 538 -6.63 -18.36 7.02
N ILE A 539 -7.26 -19.39 6.46
CA ILE A 539 -6.57 -20.61 6.04
C ILE A 539 -6.50 -20.62 4.51
N ALA A 540 -5.36 -21.00 3.95
CA ALA A 540 -5.17 -21.19 2.51
C ALA A 540 -4.46 -22.54 2.25
N ARG A 541 -3.89 -22.72 1.06
CA ARG A 541 -3.12 -23.93 0.71
C ARG A 541 -1.65 -23.61 0.46
N LYS A 542 -0.76 -24.57 0.66
CA LYS A 542 0.69 -24.40 0.43
C LYS A 542 1.27 -25.56 -0.40
N PRO A 543 1.71 -25.32 -1.65
CA PRO A 543 1.70 -24.03 -2.38
C PRO A 543 0.31 -23.56 -2.88
N SER A 544 0.19 -22.24 -3.07
CA SER A 544 -0.90 -21.53 -3.79
C SER A 544 -0.41 -20.15 -4.23
N TYR A 545 -1.18 -19.42 -5.04
CA TYR A 545 -0.87 -18.01 -5.36
C TYR A 545 -2.12 -17.14 -5.40
N HIS A 546 -2.13 -16.08 -4.58
CA HIS A 546 -3.27 -15.18 -4.39
C HIS A 546 -2.96 -13.68 -4.61
N GLY A 547 -1.69 -13.31 -4.84
CA GLY A 547 -1.29 -11.92 -5.12
C GLY A 547 0.10 -11.56 -4.61
N THR A 548 0.34 -10.25 -4.49
CA THR A 548 1.65 -9.68 -4.11
C THR A 548 1.59 -8.51 -3.10
N THR A 549 0.41 -8.00 -2.78
CA THR A 549 0.21 -7.10 -1.62
C THR A 549 0.34 -7.90 -0.32
N LEU A 550 0.61 -7.26 0.83
CA LEU A 550 1.00 -7.99 2.05
C LEU A 550 -0.07 -8.95 2.58
N GLY A 551 -1.36 -8.64 2.46
CA GLY A 551 -2.45 -9.56 2.81
C GLY A 551 -2.55 -10.70 1.80
N ALA A 552 -2.62 -10.40 0.51
CA ALA A 552 -2.70 -11.40 -0.56
C ALA A 552 -1.47 -12.34 -0.61
N LEU A 553 -0.28 -11.84 -0.27
CA LEU A 553 0.95 -12.62 -0.10
C LEU A 553 0.96 -13.43 1.19
N SER A 554 0.32 -12.93 2.27
CA SER A 554 0.09 -13.71 3.50
C SER A 554 -0.86 -14.90 3.25
N VAL A 555 -1.89 -14.74 2.40
CA VAL A 555 -2.75 -15.84 1.94
C VAL A 555 -1.99 -16.79 1.01
N GLY A 556 -1.21 -16.27 0.06
CA GLY A 556 -0.44 -17.08 -0.90
C GLY A 556 0.54 -18.05 -0.23
N GLY A 557 0.52 -19.32 -0.64
CA GLY A 557 1.42 -20.37 -0.13
C GLY A 557 2.78 -20.49 -0.82
N HIS A 558 3.12 -19.61 -1.77
CA HIS A 558 4.31 -19.72 -2.64
C HIS A 558 5.61 -19.36 -1.90
N VAL A 559 6.32 -20.37 -1.37
CA VAL A 559 7.47 -20.24 -0.45
C VAL A 559 8.51 -19.22 -0.89
N THR A 560 9.10 -19.36 -2.08
CA THR A 560 10.16 -18.43 -2.55
C THR A 560 9.71 -16.98 -2.62
N ARG A 561 8.47 -16.70 -3.06
CA ARG A 561 7.91 -15.34 -3.13
C ARG A 561 7.64 -14.73 -1.76
N ARG A 562 7.32 -15.55 -0.75
CA ARG A 562 7.11 -15.10 0.64
C ARG A 562 8.42 -14.84 1.37
N ALA A 563 9.46 -15.63 1.11
CA ALA A 563 10.61 -15.81 2.01
C ALA A 563 11.35 -14.52 2.43
N LEU A 564 11.45 -13.54 1.53
CA LEU A 564 12.02 -12.22 1.83
C LEU A 564 11.14 -11.37 2.76
N PHE A 565 9.83 -11.58 2.72
CA PHE A 565 8.82 -10.77 3.37
C PHE A 565 8.18 -11.43 4.60
N GLU A 566 8.46 -12.71 4.91
CA GLU A 566 7.88 -13.41 6.08
C GLU A 566 7.92 -12.61 7.40
N PRO A 567 8.94 -11.79 7.73
CA PRO A 567 8.91 -10.91 8.92
C PRO A 567 7.83 -9.82 8.90
N MET A 568 7.31 -9.46 7.73
CA MET A 568 6.22 -8.51 7.48
C MET A 568 4.86 -9.20 7.31
N LEU A 569 4.83 -10.53 7.08
CA LEU A 569 3.58 -11.27 6.85
C LEU A 569 2.89 -11.59 8.20
N ASN A 570 1.58 -11.47 8.21
CA ASN A 570 0.81 -11.49 9.45
C ASN A 570 0.59 -12.94 9.97
N SER A 571 0.73 -13.17 11.27
CA SER A 571 0.60 -14.50 11.91
C SER A 571 -0.84 -15.00 12.08
N ASN A 572 -1.84 -14.26 11.56
CA ASN A 572 -3.23 -14.70 11.44
C ASN A 572 -3.50 -15.60 10.22
N PHE A 573 -2.54 -15.73 9.30
CA PHE A 573 -2.64 -16.57 8.11
C PHE A 573 -1.95 -17.92 8.31
N SER A 574 -2.54 -18.99 7.80
CA SER A 574 -1.95 -20.33 7.82
C SER A 574 -2.37 -21.17 6.60
N HIS A 575 -1.74 -22.33 6.42
CA HIS A 575 -1.84 -23.11 5.18
C HIS A 575 -1.89 -24.61 5.42
N VAL A 576 -2.73 -25.31 4.65
CA VAL A 576 -2.78 -26.77 4.56
C VAL A 576 -2.29 -27.28 3.20
N SER A 577 -2.14 -28.58 3.05
CA SER A 577 -1.74 -29.21 1.78
C SER A 577 -2.78 -28.96 0.66
N PRO A 578 -2.35 -28.66 -0.57
CA PRO A 578 -3.23 -28.61 -1.73
C PRO A 578 -3.60 -30.02 -2.21
N PHE A 579 -4.66 -30.09 -3.01
CA PHE A 579 -4.85 -31.25 -3.89
C PHE A 579 -3.76 -31.25 -4.98
N ASN A 580 -2.94 -32.29 -5.00
CA ASN A 580 -1.91 -32.59 -6.01
C ASN A 580 -1.62 -34.10 -5.94
N PRO A 581 -2.32 -34.96 -6.71
CA PRO A 581 -2.16 -36.41 -6.59
C PRO A 581 -0.81 -36.90 -7.11
N TYR A 582 -0.16 -36.19 -8.04
CA TYR A 582 1.17 -36.56 -8.54
C TYR A 582 2.25 -36.52 -7.45
N ARG A 583 2.15 -35.57 -6.51
CA ARG A 583 3.10 -35.41 -5.39
C ARG A 583 2.58 -35.84 -4.02
N GLY A 584 1.27 -35.75 -3.80
CA GLY A 584 0.63 -35.87 -2.49
C GLY A 584 -0.13 -37.17 -2.21
N LEU A 585 -0.37 -38.01 -3.23
CA LEU A 585 -0.98 -39.33 -3.06
C LEU A 585 0.06 -40.34 -2.52
N LYS A 586 -0.27 -41.04 -1.44
CA LYS A 586 0.62 -42.01 -0.79
C LYS A 586 0.56 -43.39 -1.47
N GLU A 587 1.58 -44.21 -1.23
CA GLU A 587 1.55 -45.62 -1.64
C GLU A 587 0.38 -46.36 -0.97
N GLY A 588 -0.46 -47.00 -1.79
CA GLY A 588 -1.67 -47.69 -1.33
C GLY A 588 -2.86 -46.78 -0.96
N GLU A 589 -2.76 -45.46 -1.14
CA GLU A 589 -3.85 -44.51 -0.93
C GLU A 589 -4.62 -44.31 -2.24
N ASP A 590 -5.95 -44.38 -2.19
CA ASP A 590 -6.82 -44.03 -3.32
C ASP A 590 -7.27 -42.56 -3.27
N MET A 591 -8.03 -42.14 -4.29
CA MET A 591 -8.45 -40.74 -4.43
C MET A 591 -9.47 -40.30 -3.36
N GLU A 592 -10.33 -41.20 -2.89
CA GLU A 592 -11.31 -40.89 -1.84
C GLU A 592 -10.61 -40.76 -0.48
N ALA A 593 -9.70 -41.69 -0.17
CA ALA A 593 -8.84 -41.63 1.01
C ALA A 593 -7.95 -40.37 1.02
N TYR A 594 -7.40 -39.96 -0.13
CA TYR A 594 -6.60 -38.74 -0.24
C TYR A 594 -7.45 -37.48 -0.01
N ILE A 595 -8.65 -37.38 -0.61
CA ILE A 595 -9.57 -36.27 -0.39
C ILE A 595 -10.01 -36.20 1.08
N ALA A 596 -10.35 -37.35 1.69
CA ALA A 596 -10.70 -37.43 3.10
C ALA A 596 -9.56 -36.99 4.02
N ARG A 597 -8.31 -37.35 3.70
CA ARG A 597 -7.14 -36.88 4.43
C ARG A 597 -6.94 -35.37 4.33
N LEU A 598 -7.08 -34.77 3.15
CA LEU A 598 -6.97 -33.31 2.99
C LEU A 598 -8.10 -32.58 3.73
N ALA A 599 -9.29 -33.18 3.81
CA ALA A 599 -10.40 -32.62 4.59
C ALA A 599 -10.13 -32.70 6.10
N GLN A 600 -9.53 -33.79 6.59
CA GLN A 600 -9.10 -33.88 7.99
C GLN A 600 -7.94 -32.93 8.30
N GLU A 601 -7.00 -32.72 7.38
CA GLU A 601 -5.91 -31.75 7.54
C GLU A 601 -6.43 -30.32 7.68
N LEU A 602 -7.49 -29.97 6.93
CA LEU A 602 -8.21 -28.70 7.09
C LEU A 602 -8.94 -28.62 8.45
N ASP A 603 -9.62 -29.69 8.86
CA ASP A 603 -10.32 -29.78 10.14
C ASP A 603 -9.37 -29.64 11.36
N ASP A 604 -8.23 -30.34 11.31
CA ASP A 604 -7.15 -30.29 12.30
C ASP A 604 -6.57 -28.87 12.38
N GLU A 605 -6.41 -28.18 11.25
CA GLU A 605 -5.92 -26.80 11.22
C GLU A 605 -6.94 -25.80 11.80
N PHE A 606 -8.23 -25.94 11.51
CA PHE A 606 -9.30 -25.18 12.15
C PHE A 606 -9.27 -25.36 13.69
N GLN A 607 -9.08 -26.59 14.16
CA GLN A 607 -8.94 -26.88 15.59
C GLN A 607 -7.66 -26.24 16.17
N ARG A 608 -6.51 -26.39 15.49
CA ARG A 608 -5.20 -25.89 15.94
C ARG A 608 -5.15 -24.37 16.10
N VAL A 609 -5.80 -23.61 15.20
CA VAL A 609 -5.81 -22.13 15.28
C VAL A 609 -6.96 -21.55 16.09
N GLY A 610 -7.89 -22.41 16.54
CA GLY A 610 -9.11 -22.04 17.25
C GLY A 610 -10.29 -21.93 16.27
N PRO A 611 -11.26 -22.87 16.27
CA PRO A 611 -12.24 -23.02 15.18
C PRO A 611 -13.21 -21.84 15.05
N ASN A 612 -13.43 -21.11 16.14
CA ASN A 612 -14.26 -19.90 16.18
C ASN A 612 -13.52 -18.62 15.74
N THR A 613 -12.23 -18.71 15.34
CA THR A 613 -11.39 -17.54 15.00
C THR A 613 -11.12 -17.38 13.49
N VAL A 614 -11.44 -18.39 12.68
CA VAL A 614 -11.18 -18.36 11.23
C VAL A 614 -12.33 -17.67 10.49
N CYS A 615 -12.04 -16.63 9.72
CA CYS A 615 -12.98 -15.98 8.81
C CYS A 615 -13.28 -16.89 7.61
N ALA A 616 -12.24 -17.33 6.89
CA ALA A 616 -12.41 -17.98 5.61
C ALA A 616 -11.28 -18.96 5.23
N PHE A 617 -11.62 -19.88 4.34
CA PHE A 617 -10.69 -20.73 3.59
C PHE A 617 -10.54 -20.23 2.14
N PHE A 618 -9.30 -20.09 1.66
CA PHE A 618 -8.96 -19.59 0.32
C PHE A 618 -8.38 -20.70 -0.58
N ALA A 619 -8.93 -20.86 -1.79
CA ALA A 619 -8.43 -21.83 -2.76
C ALA A 619 -8.69 -21.45 -4.24
N GLU A 620 -7.68 -21.55 -5.10
CA GLU A 620 -7.86 -21.57 -6.56
C GLU A 620 -8.50 -22.91 -7.00
N PRO A 621 -9.61 -22.94 -7.78
CA PRO A 621 -10.20 -24.18 -8.28
C PRO A 621 -9.26 -25.04 -9.14
N VAL A 622 -8.46 -24.39 -9.97
CA VAL A 622 -7.29 -24.97 -10.65
C VAL A 622 -6.08 -24.11 -10.29
N VAL A 623 -5.08 -24.70 -9.66
CA VAL A 623 -3.90 -23.99 -9.13
C VAL A 623 -3.01 -23.54 -10.28
N GLY A 624 -2.76 -22.25 -10.39
CA GLY A 624 -2.06 -21.66 -11.52
C GLY A 624 -0.53 -21.77 -11.40
N ALA A 625 0.14 -20.62 -11.38
CA ALA A 625 1.61 -20.54 -11.40
C ALA A 625 2.30 -21.35 -10.29
N ALA A 626 1.68 -21.52 -9.13
CA ALA A 626 2.28 -22.17 -7.96
C ALA A 626 2.36 -23.72 -8.03
N LEU A 627 1.63 -24.36 -8.95
CA LEU A 627 1.67 -25.82 -9.17
C LEU A 627 1.58 -26.25 -10.64
N GLY A 628 1.45 -25.34 -11.61
CA GLY A 628 1.35 -25.71 -13.01
C GLY A 628 0.03 -26.41 -13.34
N CYS A 629 -1.09 -25.68 -13.20
CA CYS A 629 -2.42 -26.10 -13.66
C CYS A 629 -2.98 -27.37 -13.01
N VAL A 630 -2.67 -27.64 -11.74
CA VAL A 630 -3.29 -28.75 -10.99
C VAL A 630 -4.77 -28.46 -10.75
N ALA A 631 -5.63 -29.24 -11.39
CA ALA A 631 -7.08 -29.24 -11.16
C ALA A 631 -7.45 -30.20 -10.02
N ALA A 632 -8.52 -29.89 -9.29
CA ALA A 632 -9.10 -30.79 -8.31
C ALA A 632 -9.76 -32.01 -8.96
N ALA A 633 -9.77 -33.14 -8.25
CA ALA A 633 -10.67 -34.25 -8.56
C ALA A 633 -12.09 -33.96 -8.01
N PRO A 634 -13.15 -34.52 -8.64
CA PRO A 634 -14.52 -34.40 -8.15
C PRO A 634 -14.67 -34.75 -6.66
N GLY A 635 -15.48 -33.98 -5.95
CA GLY A 635 -15.71 -34.15 -4.51
C GLY A 635 -14.73 -33.41 -3.59
N TYR A 636 -13.50 -33.08 -4.04
CA TYR A 636 -12.51 -32.38 -3.20
C TYR A 636 -13.07 -31.08 -2.60
N PHE A 637 -13.61 -30.18 -3.44
CA PHE A 637 -14.14 -28.91 -2.94
C PHE A 637 -15.44 -29.05 -2.13
N ARG A 638 -16.20 -30.14 -2.28
CA ARG A 638 -17.33 -30.42 -1.38
C ARG A 638 -16.80 -30.77 0.01
N ALA A 639 -15.81 -31.66 0.11
CA ALA A 639 -15.17 -32.00 1.37
C ALA A 639 -14.52 -30.78 2.06
N MET A 640 -13.91 -29.86 1.30
CA MET A 640 -13.40 -28.59 1.87
C MET A 640 -14.55 -27.70 2.38
N LYS A 641 -15.63 -27.57 1.61
CA LYS A 641 -16.82 -26.78 1.97
C LYS A 641 -17.52 -27.36 3.21
N ASP A 642 -17.63 -28.68 3.33
CA ASP A 642 -18.19 -29.37 4.50
C ASP A 642 -17.46 -28.98 5.80
N VAL A 643 -16.13 -28.81 5.75
CA VAL A 643 -15.31 -28.37 6.89
C VAL A 643 -15.51 -26.87 7.16
N CYS A 644 -15.60 -26.03 6.12
CA CYS A 644 -15.87 -24.60 6.29
C CYS A 644 -17.26 -24.36 6.91
N GLU A 645 -18.28 -25.06 6.43
CA GLU A 645 -19.66 -24.97 6.92
C GLU A 645 -19.78 -25.49 8.37
N ARG A 646 -19.08 -26.56 8.73
CA ARG A 646 -18.96 -27.09 10.10
C ARG A 646 -18.51 -26.03 11.12
N TYR A 647 -17.59 -25.14 10.72
CA TYR A 647 -17.07 -24.07 11.58
C TYR A 647 -17.69 -22.69 11.34
N GLY A 648 -18.68 -22.60 10.44
CA GLY A 648 -19.34 -21.35 10.07
C GLY A 648 -18.45 -20.37 9.29
N ALA A 649 -17.30 -20.82 8.77
CA ALA A 649 -16.38 -20.01 7.99
C ALA A 649 -16.87 -19.83 6.53
N LEU A 650 -16.38 -18.79 5.86
CA LEU A 650 -16.62 -18.56 4.44
C LEU A 650 -15.65 -19.37 3.57
N MET A 651 -16.08 -19.76 2.37
CA MET A 651 -15.20 -20.29 1.34
C MET A 651 -14.96 -19.23 0.27
N VAL A 652 -13.71 -18.86 0.04
CA VAL A 652 -13.30 -17.94 -1.03
C VAL A 652 -12.60 -18.73 -2.13
N MET A 653 -13.15 -18.70 -3.34
CA MET A 653 -12.50 -19.31 -4.50
C MET A 653 -11.79 -18.25 -5.34
N ASP A 654 -10.49 -18.47 -5.57
CA ASP A 654 -9.66 -17.58 -6.38
C ASP A 654 -9.65 -18.03 -7.85
N GLU A 655 -10.46 -17.35 -8.65
CA GLU A 655 -10.59 -17.59 -10.08
C GLU A 655 -9.88 -16.54 -10.92
N VAL A 656 -8.99 -15.73 -10.32
CA VAL A 656 -8.20 -14.70 -11.03
C VAL A 656 -7.30 -15.32 -12.11
N MET A 657 -7.04 -16.63 -12.11
CA MET A 657 -6.34 -17.33 -13.21
C MET A 657 -7.14 -18.45 -13.88
N SER A 658 -8.09 -19.08 -13.18
CA SER A 658 -8.75 -20.34 -13.59
C SER A 658 -10.20 -20.17 -14.08
N GLY A 659 -10.86 -19.07 -13.72
CA GLY A 659 -12.20 -18.72 -14.22
C GLY A 659 -12.15 -17.76 -15.41
N MET A 660 -13.20 -16.96 -15.56
CA MET A 660 -13.46 -16.08 -16.71
C MET A 660 -13.24 -16.85 -18.04
N GLY A 661 -13.78 -18.07 -18.09
CA GLY A 661 -13.75 -18.96 -19.25
C GLY A 661 -12.58 -19.95 -19.33
N ARG A 662 -11.47 -19.73 -18.62
CA ARG A 662 -10.17 -20.39 -18.87
C ARG A 662 -10.22 -21.91 -18.82
N THR A 663 -11.02 -22.46 -17.91
CA THR A 663 -11.17 -23.91 -17.69
C THR A 663 -12.34 -24.55 -18.44
N GLY A 664 -13.04 -23.81 -19.31
CA GLY A 664 -14.16 -24.32 -20.14
C GLY A 664 -15.57 -24.01 -19.63
N THR A 665 -15.68 -23.39 -18.45
CA THR A 665 -16.90 -22.74 -17.92
C THR A 665 -16.58 -21.29 -17.57
N LEU A 666 -17.57 -20.40 -17.43
CA LEU A 666 -17.28 -19.00 -17.14
C LEU A 666 -16.73 -18.86 -15.72
N HIS A 667 -17.38 -19.53 -14.77
CA HIS A 667 -16.88 -19.72 -13.41
C HIS A 667 -16.35 -21.17 -13.29
N ALA A 668 -15.13 -21.35 -12.81
CA ALA A 668 -14.50 -22.66 -12.68
C ALA A 668 -15.23 -23.54 -11.64
N TRP A 669 -15.81 -22.93 -10.60
CA TRP A 669 -16.61 -23.58 -9.57
C TRP A 669 -17.86 -24.31 -10.09
N GLU A 670 -18.37 -23.95 -11.27
CA GLU A 670 -19.45 -24.69 -11.95
C GLU A 670 -19.09 -26.17 -12.14
N GLN A 671 -17.82 -26.47 -12.46
CA GLN A 671 -17.33 -27.83 -12.68
C GLN A 671 -17.06 -28.59 -11.38
N GLU A 672 -16.91 -27.88 -10.26
CA GLU A 672 -16.70 -28.47 -8.94
C GLU A 672 -18.01 -28.84 -8.24
N GLY A 673 -19.15 -28.34 -8.74
CA GLY A 673 -20.48 -28.54 -8.16
C GLY A 673 -20.69 -27.81 -6.82
N VAL A 674 -19.83 -26.86 -6.46
CA VAL A 674 -19.80 -26.21 -5.14
C VAL A 674 -19.57 -24.71 -5.30
N SER A 675 -20.53 -23.90 -4.87
CA SER A 675 -20.40 -22.44 -4.91
C SER A 675 -19.58 -21.89 -3.72
N PRO A 676 -18.68 -20.93 -3.98
CA PRO A 676 -18.03 -20.17 -2.92
C PRO A 676 -18.98 -19.12 -2.32
N ASP A 677 -18.62 -18.60 -1.15
CA ASP A 677 -19.31 -17.47 -0.52
C ASP A 677 -18.86 -16.12 -1.14
N ILE A 678 -17.61 -16.07 -1.62
CA ILE A 678 -17.01 -14.98 -2.40
C ILE A 678 -16.13 -15.60 -3.50
N GLN A 679 -16.22 -15.12 -4.73
CA GLN A 679 -15.30 -15.47 -5.82
C GLN A 679 -14.45 -14.24 -6.18
N THR A 680 -13.12 -14.35 -6.22
CA THR A 680 -12.26 -13.32 -6.86
C THR A 680 -12.01 -13.68 -8.32
N PHE A 681 -11.90 -12.68 -9.21
CA PHE A 681 -11.71 -12.87 -10.64
C PHE A 681 -10.94 -11.70 -11.28
N GLY A 682 -10.49 -11.85 -12.52
CA GLY A 682 -9.72 -10.84 -13.25
C GLY A 682 -9.10 -11.39 -14.53
N LYS A 683 -7.95 -10.84 -14.95
CA LYS A 683 -7.17 -11.29 -16.12
C LYS A 683 -8.00 -11.40 -17.41
N ALA A 684 -8.49 -12.59 -17.73
CA ALA A 684 -9.38 -12.88 -18.86
C ALA A 684 -10.75 -12.16 -18.78
N LEU A 685 -11.06 -11.53 -17.64
CA LEU A 685 -12.11 -10.51 -17.52
C LEU A 685 -11.97 -9.38 -18.56
N GLY A 686 -10.76 -8.82 -18.69
CA GLY A 686 -10.45 -7.67 -19.56
C GLY A 686 -9.51 -8.00 -20.72
N ALA A 687 -9.18 -9.28 -20.92
CA ALA A 687 -8.31 -9.80 -21.99
C ALA A 687 -6.94 -9.10 -22.17
N GLY A 688 -6.45 -8.36 -21.16
CA GLY A 688 -5.18 -7.63 -21.21
C GLY A 688 -5.24 -6.22 -21.84
N TYR A 689 -6.42 -5.75 -22.26
CA TYR A 689 -6.57 -4.43 -22.90
C TYR A 689 -6.48 -3.27 -21.88
N VAL A 690 -6.75 -3.56 -20.60
CA VAL A 690 -6.75 -2.61 -19.48
C VAL A 690 -6.71 -3.41 -18.16
N PRO A 691 -6.05 -2.92 -17.09
CA PRO A 691 -6.10 -3.57 -15.77
C PRO A 691 -7.52 -3.62 -15.21
N ILE A 692 -8.01 -4.83 -14.92
CA ILE A 692 -9.30 -5.03 -14.26
C ILE A 692 -9.38 -6.40 -13.57
N ALA A 693 -10.01 -6.40 -12.40
CA ALA A 693 -10.33 -7.54 -11.55
C ALA A 693 -11.61 -7.26 -10.75
N GLY A 694 -12.01 -8.18 -9.89
CA GLY A 694 -13.16 -7.98 -9.02
C GLY A 694 -13.45 -9.15 -8.08
N LEU A 695 -14.52 -9.00 -7.32
CA LEU A 695 -15.12 -10.05 -6.52
C LEU A 695 -16.64 -10.11 -6.69
N LEU A 696 -17.14 -11.33 -6.82
CA LEU A 696 -18.56 -11.67 -6.83
C LEU A 696 -18.93 -12.19 -5.44
N VAL A 697 -20.01 -11.66 -4.89
CA VAL A 697 -20.40 -11.85 -3.49
C VAL A 697 -21.74 -12.58 -3.43
N SER A 698 -21.79 -13.66 -2.64
CA SER A 698 -22.99 -14.47 -2.48
C SER A 698 -24.11 -13.71 -1.76
N LYS A 699 -25.36 -14.07 -2.05
CA LYS A 699 -26.52 -13.47 -1.36
C LYS A 699 -26.41 -13.62 0.16
N LYS A 700 -25.86 -14.73 0.68
CA LYS A 700 -25.59 -14.96 2.11
C LYS A 700 -24.76 -13.83 2.74
N VAL A 701 -23.70 -13.38 2.07
CA VAL A 701 -22.81 -12.34 2.60
C VAL A 701 -23.45 -10.96 2.47
N VAL A 702 -24.05 -10.64 1.32
CA VAL A 702 -24.75 -9.37 1.11
C VAL A 702 -25.93 -9.19 2.08
N ASP A 703 -26.72 -10.24 2.32
CA ASP A 703 -27.84 -10.24 3.25
C ASP A 703 -27.42 -10.08 4.73
N VAL A 704 -26.13 -10.18 5.06
CA VAL A 704 -25.61 -9.82 6.40
C VAL A 704 -25.23 -8.34 6.42
N LEU A 705 -24.47 -7.85 5.43
CA LEU A 705 -24.10 -6.43 5.36
C LEU A 705 -25.33 -5.51 5.27
N ASP A 706 -26.34 -5.90 4.48
CA ASP A 706 -27.63 -5.19 4.32
C ASP A 706 -28.41 -5.04 5.64
N LYS A 707 -28.21 -5.95 6.60
CA LYS A 707 -28.83 -5.92 7.94
C LYS A 707 -27.94 -5.29 9.03
N GLY A 708 -26.65 -5.11 8.75
CA GLY A 708 -25.68 -4.51 9.64
C GLY A 708 -25.51 -3.03 9.38
N THR A 709 -24.44 -2.66 8.68
CA THR A 709 -24.11 -1.26 8.36
C THR A 709 -24.70 -0.77 7.03
N GLY A 710 -25.17 -1.69 6.17
CA GLY A 710 -25.56 -1.41 4.79
C GLY A 710 -24.37 -1.03 3.87
N SER A 711 -23.13 -1.18 4.35
CA SER A 711 -21.93 -0.62 3.71
C SER A 711 -20.80 -1.65 3.65
N PHE A 712 -19.90 -1.54 2.68
CA PHE A 712 -18.63 -2.28 2.69
C PHE A 712 -17.49 -1.30 2.98
N ALA A 713 -16.68 -1.56 4.02
CA ALA A 713 -15.63 -0.66 4.50
C ALA A 713 -14.36 -0.74 3.64
N HIS A 714 -14.51 -0.55 2.32
CA HIS A 714 -13.46 -0.61 1.32
C HIS A 714 -13.78 0.33 0.15
N GLY A 715 -12.78 1.05 -0.32
CA GLY A 715 -12.82 1.82 -1.56
C GLY A 715 -11.41 1.91 -2.15
N GLN A 716 -11.33 2.18 -3.45
CA GLN A 716 -10.10 2.47 -4.19
C GLN A 716 -10.39 3.60 -5.18
N THR A 717 -9.43 4.48 -5.46
CA THR A 717 -9.61 5.61 -6.39
C THR A 717 -10.14 5.15 -7.76
N TYR A 718 -9.58 4.06 -8.31
CA TYR A 718 -9.98 3.51 -9.62
C TYR A 718 -11.00 2.36 -9.54
N GLN A 719 -11.67 2.19 -8.39
CA GLN A 719 -12.76 1.22 -8.25
C GLN A 719 -13.86 1.50 -9.29
N GLY A 720 -14.24 0.47 -10.06
CA GLY A 720 -15.26 0.59 -11.10
C GLY A 720 -14.89 1.46 -12.33
N HIS A 721 -13.61 1.76 -12.56
CA HIS A 721 -13.13 2.67 -13.61
C HIS A 721 -13.89 2.50 -14.96
N PRO A 722 -14.59 3.53 -15.48
CA PRO A 722 -15.53 3.37 -16.60
C PRO A 722 -14.95 2.70 -17.84
N VAL A 723 -13.77 3.15 -18.31
CA VAL A 723 -13.09 2.57 -19.48
C VAL A 723 -12.71 1.10 -19.27
N ALA A 724 -12.29 0.71 -18.06
CA ALA A 724 -11.99 -0.68 -17.74
C ALA A 724 -13.25 -1.54 -17.79
N CYS A 725 -14.34 -1.06 -17.18
CA CYS A 725 -15.64 -1.72 -17.21
C CYS A 725 -16.18 -1.88 -18.64
N ALA A 726 -16.01 -0.87 -19.50
CA ALA A 726 -16.44 -0.92 -20.90
C ALA A 726 -15.65 -1.95 -21.72
N ALA A 727 -14.33 -2.01 -21.55
CA ALA A 727 -13.48 -3.00 -22.20
C ALA A 727 -13.87 -4.43 -21.80
N ALA A 728 -13.96 -4.69 -20.49
CA ALA A 728 -14.31 -6.01 -19.97
C ALA A 728 -15.73 -6.45 -20.35
N PHE A 729 -16.71 -5.54 -20.34
CA PHE A 729 -18.07 -5.83 -20.81
C PHE A 729 -18.07 -6.27 -22.28
N GLU A 730 -17.33 -5.58 -23.15
CA GLU A 730 -17.21 -5.98 -24.56
C GLU A 730 -16.42 -7.29 -24.73
N VAL A 731 -15.40 -7.55 -23.91
CA VAL A 731 -14.67 -8.84 -23.88
C VAL A 731 -15.60 -10.01 -23.53
N GLN A 732 -16.37 -9.90 -22.44
CA GLN A 732 -17.30 -10.96 -22.04
C GLN A 732 -18.44 -11.14 -23.05
N LYS A 733 -18.90 -10.06 -23.67
CA LYS A 733 -19.88 -10.08 -24.76
C LYS A 733 -19.33 -10.79 -26.01
N ILE A 734 -18.10 -10.51 -26.44
CA ILE A 734 -17.42 -11.23 -27.54
C ILE A 734 -17.31 -12.72 -27.20
N MET A 735 -16.89 -13.06 -25.98
CA MET A 735 -16.73 -14.44 -25.52
C MET A 735 -18.04 -15.24 -25.61
N LYS A 736 -19.17 -14.60 -25.28
CA LYS A 736 -20.52 -15.17 -25.39
C LYS A 736 -21.00 -15.25 -26.83
N GLU A 737 -20.91 -14.17 -27.60
CA GLU A 737 -21.39 -14.10 -28.99
C GLU A 737 -20.66 -15.06 -29.94
N GLN A 738 -19.35 -15.27 -29.72
CA GLN A 738 -18.53 -16.19 -30.52
C GLN A 738 -18.51 -17.62 -29.95
N ASN A 739 -19.29 -17.91 -28.89
CA ASN A 739 -19.33 -19.19 -28.18
C ASN A 739 -17.95 -19.71 -27.74
N LEU A 740 -17.03 -18.82 -27.37
CA LEU A 740 -15.62 -19.18 -27.16
C LEU A 740 -15.42 -20.24 -26.07
N LEU A 741 -16.31 -20.33 -25.09
CA LEU A 741 -16.26 -21.38 -24.06
C LEU A 741 -16.40 -22.80 -24.63
N GLU A 742 -17.13 -22.97 -25.73
CA GLU A 742 -17.18 -24.26 -26.44
C GLU A 742 -15.85 -24.56 -27.12
N ASN A 743 -15.20 -23.55 -27.70
CA ASN A 743 -13.86 -23.70 -28.27
C ASN A 743 -12.81 -23.97 -27.18
N VAL A 744 -12.91 -23.36 -25.99
CA VAL A 744 -12.06 -23.69 -24.83
C VAL A 744 -12.23 -25.14 -24.40
N ARG A 745 -13.45 -25.70 -24.44
CA ARG A 745 -13.69 -27.13 -24.17
C ARG A 745 -13.08 -28.02 -25.25
N ALA A 746 -13.42 -27.78 -26.52
CA ALA A 746 -13.01 -28.61 -27.65
C ALA A 746 -11.49 -28.56 -27.92
N MET A 747 -10.91 -27.36 -28.04
CA MET A 747 -9.47 -27.18 -28.25
C MET A 747 -8.67 -27.45 -26.97
N GLY A 748 -9.27 -27.27 -25.79
CA GLY A 748 -8.65 -27.61 -24.52
C GLY A 748 -8.44 -29.11 -24.32
N ALA A 749 -9.45 -29.93 -24.66
CA ALA A 749 -9.30 -31.38 -24.72
C ALA A 749 -8.24 -31.78 -25.76
N TYR A 750 -8.33 -31.25 -26.98
CA TYR A 750 -7.40 -31.59 -28.06
C TYR A 750 -5.93 -31.22 -27.75
N LEU A 751 -5.70 -30.05 -27.14
CA LEU A 751 -4.39 -29.62 -26.65
C LEU A 751 -3.85 -30.58 -25.57
N GLY A 752 -4.69 -30.96 -24.60
CA GLY A 752 -4.32 -31.90 -23.55
C GLY A 752 -3.94 -33.28 -24.07
N ASP A 753 -4.75 -33.83 -24.97
CA ASP A 753 -4.52 -35.14 -25.58
C ASP A 753 -3.25 -35.15 -26.45
N LEU A 754 -3.01 -34.09 -27.24
CA LEU A 754 -1.80 -33.97 -28.04
C LEU A 754 -0.54 -33.77 -27.18
N LEU A 755 -0.58 -32.91 -26.16
CA LEU A 755 0.57 -32.72 -25.25
C LEU A 755 0.95 -34.04 -24.58
N LYS A 756 -0.03 -34.80 -24.08
CA LYS A 756 0.19 -36.15 -23.52
C LYS A 756 0.75 -37.12 -24.56
N GLN A 757 0.14 -37.20 -25.74
CA GLN A 757 0.58 -38.08 -26.83
C GLN A 757 2.06 -37.86 -27.21
N LYS A 758 2.53 -36.59 -27.19
CA LYS A 758 3.91 -36.25 -27.54
C LYS A 758 4.88 -36.35 -26.35
N LEU A 759 4.45 -36.07 -25.12
CA LEU A 759 5.35 -35.84 -23.98
C LEU A 759 5.25 -36.85 -22.83
N ASP A 760 4.19 -37.66 -22.71
CA ASP A 760 4.06 -38.61 -21.60
C ASP A 760 5.10 -39.75 -21.66
N SER A 761 5.71 -40.00 -22.82
CA SER A 761 6.84 -40.92 -22.99
C SER A 761 8.22 -40.28 -22.75
N HIS A 762 8.31 -38.94 -22.67
CA HIS A 762 9.59 -38.24 -22.53
C HIS A 762 10.17 -38.48 -21.12
N PRO A 763 11.44 -38.91 -20.97
CA PRO A 763 12.00 -39.34 -19.69
C PRO A 763 12.03 -38.22 -18.65
N ASN A 764 12.17 -36.96 -19.09
CA ASN A 764 12.26 -35.79 -18.20
C ASN A 764 10.94 -35.03 -18.01
N VAL A 765 9.83 -35.48 -18.60
CA VAL A 765 8.50 -34.93 -18.34
C VAL A 765 7.83 -35.81 -17.30
N GLY A 766 7.56 -35.29 -16.12
CA GLY A 766 6.94 -36.03 -15.01
C GLY A 766 5.45 -36.25 -15.22
N GLU A 767 4.72 -35.15 -15.45
CA GLU A 767 3.27 -35.15 -15.66
C GLU A 767 2.84 -34.01 -16.61
N VAL A 768 1.87 -34.30 -17.49
CA VAL A 768 1.11 -33.32 -18.28
C VAL A 768 -0.32 -33.24 -17.73
N ARG A 769 -0.69 -32.09 -17.15
CA ARG A 769 -1.93 -31.90 -16.37
C ARG A 769 -2.63 -30.58 -16.69
N GLY A 770 -3.95 -30.53 -16.52
CA GLY A 770 -4.74 -29.35 -16.84
C GLY A 770 -6.20 -29.64 -17.18
N ARG A 771 -6.96 -28.59 -17.51
CA ARG A 771 -8.29 -28.67 -18.15
C ARG A 771 -8.65 -27.36 -18.87
N GLY A 772 -9.52 -27.44 -19.87
CA GLY A 772 -9.79 -26.31 -20.77
C GLY A 772 -8.50 -25.89 -21.49
N LEU A 773 -8.28 -24.59 -21.71
CA LEU A 773 -7.02 -24.07 -22.25
C LEU A 773 -6.07 -23.66 -21.13
N PHE A 774 -5.84 -24.56 -20.16
CA PHE A 774 -4.97 -24.31 -19.02
C PHE A 774 -4.20 -25.59 -18.65
N TRP A 775 -2.98 -25.72 -19.14
CA TRP A 775 -2.14 -26.92 -19.05
C TRP A 775 -0.77 -26.61 -18.46
N GLY A 776 -0.27 -27.52 -17.63
CA GLY A 776 1.07 -27.50 -17.06
C GLY A 776 1.84 -28.77 -17.41
N ILE A 777 3.14 -28.61 -17.62
CA ILE A 777 4.10 -29.68 -17.90
C ILE A 777 5.17 -29.59 -16.81
N GLU A 778 5.25 -30.60 -15.93
CA GLU A 778 6.25 -30.65 -14.85
C GLU A 778 7.47 -31.46 -15.27
N PHE A 779 8.67 -30.95 -14.98
CA PHE A 779 9.94 -31.57 -15.35
C PHE A 779 10.60 -32.29 -14.18
N VAL A 780 11.19 -33.46 -14.46
CA VAL A 780 11.84 -34.34 -13.49
C VAL A 780 13.15 -34.89 -14.05
N LYS A 781 14.12 -35.10 -13.15
CA LYS A 781 15.38 -35.76 -13.46
C LYS A 781 15.19 -37.26 -13.65
N ASP A 782 14.31 -37.87 -12.84
CA ASP A 782 13.88 -39.27 -12.98
C ASP A 782 12.36 -39.36 -12.84
N LYS A 783 11.71 -40.14 -13.72
CA LYS A 783 10.24 -40.25 -13.79
C LYS A 783 9.65 -41.29 -12.84
N ALA A 784 10.44 -42.26 -12.36
CA ALA A 784 9.98 -43.30 -11.45
C ALA A 784 10.02 -42.85 -9.98
N SER A 785 11.12 -42.23 -9.54
CA SER A 785 11.19 -41.55 -8.23
C SER A 785 10.46 -40.20 -8.23
N LYS A 786 10.24 -39.63 -9.42
CA LYS A 786 9.75 -38.26 -9.66
C LYS A 786 10.72 -37.18 -9.18
N ASP A 787 12.00 -37.50 -8.97
CA ASP A 787 12.98 -36.53 -8.44
C ASP A 787 13.09 -35.28 -9.33
N PRO A 788 13.03 -34.06 -8.77
CA PRO A 788 13.18 -32.84 -9.55
C PRO A 788 14.62 -32.65 -10.06
N PHE A 789 14.78 -31.76 -11.04
CA PHE A 789 16.08 -31.20 -11.39
C PHE A 789 16.65 -30.33 -10.24
N ASP A 790 17.95 -30.04 -10.31
CA ASP A 790 18.57 -29.10 -9.40
C ASP A 790 18.13 -27.67 -9.75
N THR A 791 17.72 -26.91 -8.73
CA THR A 791 17.26 -25.51 -8.86
C THR A 791 18.25 -24.58 -9.54
N SER A 792 19.55 -24.90 -9.53
CA SER A 792 20.60 -24.12 -10.20
C SER A 792 20.55 -24.20 -11.74
N LEU A 793 19.85 -25.20 -12.31
CA LEU A 793 19.67 -25.33 -13.75
C LEU A 793 18.58 -24.39 -14.31
N GLY A 794 17.65 -23.93 -13.45
CA GLY A 794 16.53 -23.06 -13.85
C GLY A 794 15.68 -23.65 -14.98
N THR A 795 15.44 -24.96 -14.97
CA THR A 795 14.97 -25.78 -16.10
C THR A 795 13.82 -25.15 -16.89
N ALA A 796 12.76 -24.69 -16.20
CA ALA A 796 11.61 -24.07 -16.87
C ALA A 796 11.96 -22.74 -17.55
N GLN A 797 12.81 -21.91 -16.91
CA GLN A 797 13.26 -20.64 -17.47
C GLN A 797 14.23 -20.85 -18.65
N ALA A 798 15.10 -21.86 -18.59
CA ALA A 798 15.97 -22.22 -19.71
C ALA A 798 15.18 -22.69 -20.94
N ILE A 799 14.15 -23.51 -20.73
CA ILE A 799 13.18 -23.93 -21.76
C ILE A 799 12.44 -22.73 -22.35
N HIS A 800 11.99 -21.77 -21.53
CA HIS A 800 11.40 -20.51 -22.01
C HIS A 800 12.40 -19.68 -22.84
N ASN A 801 13.63 -19.49 -22.35
CA ASN A 801 14.66 -18.73 -23.02
C ASN A 801 15.06 -19.35 -24.38
N MET A 802 14.99 -20.69 -24.51
CA MET A 802 15.16 -21.40 -25.78
C MET A 802 13.96 -21.21 -26.71
N GLY A 803 12.73 -21.34 -26.20
CA GLY A 803 11.50 -21.12 -26.98
C GLY A 803 11.42 -19.73 -27.62
N LEU A 804 11.99 -18.71 -26.96
CA LEU A 804 12.10 -17.35 -27.51
C LEU A 804 13.18 -17.19 -28.59
N GLN A 805 13.97 -18.20 -28.97
CA GLN A 805 14.99 -18.07 -30.02
C GLN A 805 14.42 -18.28 -31.43
N PRO A 806 15.03 -17.66 -32.46
CA PRO A 806 14.61 -17.84 -33.85
C PRO A 806 14.56 -19.30 -34.27
N GLY A 807 13.45 -19.72 -34.89
CA GLY A 807 13.22 -21.11 -35.30
C GLY A 807 12.52 -21.98 -34.25
N TYR A 808 12.23 -21.45 -33.05
CA TYR A 808 11.23 -22.01 -32.12
C TYR A 808 10.05 -21.04 -31.97
N ASP A 809 10.37 -19.75 -31.77
CA ASP A 809 9.44 -18.62 -31.88
C ASP A 809 8.16 -18.77 -31.03
N ILE A 810 8.29 -19.22 -29.77
CA ILE A 810 7.16 -19.50 -28.87
C ILE A 810 7.41 -19.02 -27.43
N SER A 811 6.42 -18.38 -26.84
CA SER A 811 6.39 -18.06 -25.42
C SER A 811 5.64 -19.15 -24.65
N VAL A 812 6.28 -19.75 -23.66
CA VAL A 812 5.70 -20.62 -22.62
C VAL A 812 5.84 -19.94 -21.26
N LEU A 813 5.01 -20.22 -20.24
CA LEU A 813 5.09 -19.51 -18.95
C LEU A 813 5.88 -20.34 -17.93
N PRO A 814 7.15 -20.00 -17.62
CA PRO A 814 7.96 -20.74 -16.65
C PRO A 814 7.54 -20.45 -15.21
N ALA A 815 7.60 -21.49 -14.37
CA ALA A 815 7.41 -21.41 -12.94
C ALA A 815 8.11 -22.59 -12.23
N MET A 816 8.14 -22.55 -10.89
CA MET A 816 8.88 -23.49 -10.06
C MET A 816 8.20 -23.70 -8.70
N GLY A 817 8.66 -24.71 -7.95
CA GLY A 817 8.20 -25.02 -6.60
C GLY A 817 7.13 -26.12 -6.53
N SER A 818 6.89 -26.88 -7.61
CA SER A 818 5.85 -27.93 -7.65
C SER A 818 6.05 -29.08 -6.65
N VAL A 819 7.25 -29.25 -6.07
CA VAL A 819 7.54 -30.30 -5.06
C VAL A 819 7.29 -29.81 -3.63
N ASP A 820 7.88 -28.68 -3.24
CA ASP A 820 7.91 -28.18 -1.85
C ASP A 820 7.83 -26.63 -1.73
N GLY A 821 7.49 -25.95 -2.81
CA GLY A 821 7.49 -24.49 -2.94
C GLY A 821 8.85 -23.89 -3.32
N VAL A 822 9.92 -24.70 -3.42
CA VAL A 822 11.26 -24.31 -3.87
C VAL A 822 11.72 -25.14 -5.06
N ARG A 823 11.67 -26.48 -4.95
CA ARG A 823 12.12 -27.43 -5.98
C ARG A 823 11.00 -27.86 -6.94
N GLY A 824 11.42 -28.34 -8.11
CA GLY A 824 10.55 -28.78 -9.20
C GLY A 824 10.23 -27.64 -10.16
N ASP A 825 10.47 -27.87 -11.45
CA ASP A 825 10.27 -26.94 -12.55
C ASP A 825 9.00 -27.29 -13.34
N HIS A 826 8.27 -26.28 -13.83
CA HIS A 826 7.14 -26.50 -14.72
C HIS A 826 6.92 -25.32 -15.68
N ILE A 827 6.45 -25.60 -16.89
CA ILE A 827 5.91 -24.58 -17.81
C ILE A 827 4.39 -24.68 -17.89
N ILE A 828 3.75 -23.54 -18.12
CA ILE A 828 2.31 -23.41 -18.34
C ILE A 828 2.04 -23.01 -19.80
N ILE A 829 1.02 -23.64 -20.39
CA ILE A 829 0.45 -23.36 -21.70
C ILE A 829 -0.99 -22.91 -21.50
N SER A 830 -1.32 -21.70 -21.95
CA SER A 830 -2.60 -21.03 -21.74
C SER A 830 -2.98 -20.05 -22.86
N PRO A 831 -3.10 -20.51 -24.12
CA PRO A 831 -3.35 -19.64 -25.29
C PRO A 831 -4.73 -18.98 -25.28
N ALA A 832 -5.00 -18.12 -26.26
CA ALA A 832 -6.28 -17.43 -26.42
C ALA A 832 -7.46 -18.40 -26.70
N TYR A 833 -8.68 -18.01 -26.35
CA TYR A 833 -9.88 -18.86 -26.44
C TYR A 833 -10.38 -19.03 -27.89
N ASN A 834 -9.94 -18.19 -28.80
CA ASN A 834 -10.15 -18.26 -30.25
C ASN A 834 -9.06 -19.06 -30.99
N ILE A 835 -8.17 -19.76 -30.27
CA ILE A 835 -7.17 -20.66 -30.84
C ILE A 835 -7.83 -21.70 -31.78
N THR A 836 -7.25 -21.91 -32.97
CA THR A 836 -7.73 -22.93 -33.92
C THR A 836 -7.03 -24.27 -33.72
N LYS A 837 -7.53 -25.33 -34.38
CA LYS A 837 -6.89 -26.64 -34.38
C LYS A 837 -5.43 -26.61 -34.88
N VAL A 838 -5.16 -25.79 -35.90
CA VAL A 838 -3.82 -25.63 -36.50
C VAL A 838 -2.88 -24.84 -35.58
N ASP A 839 -3.41 -23.85 -34.85
CA ASP A 839 -2.64 -23.19 -33.79
C ASP A 839 -2.29 -24.16 -32.65
N VAL A 840 -3.22 -25.04 -32.23
CA VAL A 840 -2.96 -26.06 -31.21
C VAL A 840 -1.86 -27.02 -31.66
N GLU A 841 -1.92 -27.51 -32.90
CA GLU A 841 -0.87 -28.34 -33.52
C GLU A 841 0.47 -27.60 -33.53
N THR A 842 0.48 -26.33 -33.94
CA THR A 842 1.66 -25.46 -33.95
C THR A 842 2.27 -25.25 -32.55
N VAL A 843 1.43 -25.05 -31.53
CA VAL A 843 1.87 -24.93 -30.13
C VAL A 843 2.49 -26.23 -29.65
N VAL A 844 1.84 -27.38 -29.89
CA VAL A 844 2.35 -28.68 -29.42
C VAL A 844 3.67 -29.03 -30.11
N ASP A 845 3.78 -28.88 -31.43
CA ASP A 845 5.01 -29.22 -32.15
C ASP A 845 6.18 -28.31 -31.76
N ARG A 846 5.93 -27.01 -31.53
CA ARG A 846 6.96 -26.07 -31.01
C ARG A 846 7.36 -26.40 -29.56
N VAL A 847 6.40 -26.65 -28.67
CA VAL A 847 6.67 -27.01 -27.26
C VAL A 847 7.43 -28.33 -27.17
N GLN A 848 7.01 -29.36 -27.92
CA GLN A 848 7.72 -30.64 -28.00
C GLN A 848 9.17 -30.42 -28.41
N ARG A 849 9.39 -29.70 -29.53
CA ARG A 849 10.74 -29.51 -30.06
C ARG A 849 11.64 -28.73 -29.10
N VAL A 850 11.14 -27.69 -28.41
CA VAL A 850 11.94 -26.96 -27.40
C VAL A 850 12.33 -27.89 -26.24
N ILE A 851 11.42 -28.77 -25.80
CA ILE A 851 11.71 -29.75 -24.74
C ILE A 851 12.75 -30.77 -25.21
N GLU A 852 12.61 -31.32 -26.42
CA GLU A 852 13.51 -32.31 -27.01
C GLU A 852 14.91 -31.72 -27.31
N ASP A 853 14.99 -30.53 -27.93
CA ASP A 853 16.27 -29.86 -28.23
C ASP A 853 16.98 -29.40 -26.93
N TYR A 854 16.24 -29.07 -25.85
CA TYR A 854 16.81 -28.75 -24.54
C TYR A 854 17.35 -29.99 -23.81
N PHE A 855 16.56 -31.06 -23.65
CA PHE A 855 17.02 -32.27 -22.96
C PHE A 855 17.92 -33.17 -23.82
N GLY A 856 17.97 -32.95 -25.13
CA GLY A 856 18.95 -33.58 -26.04
C GLY A 856 20.33 -32.91 -26.03
N SER A 857 20.49 -31.78 -25.33
CA SER A 857 21.74 -31.01 -25.25
C SER A 857 22.38 -30.96 -23.85
N HIS A 858 21.81 -31.67 -22.86
CA HIS A 858 22.23 -31.69 -21.44
C HIS A 858 22.31 -33.11 -20.86
#